data_AF-A0A455SW94-F1
#
_entry.id   AF-A0A455SW94-F1
#
_cell.length_a   1.000
_cell.length_b   1.000
_cell.length_c   1.000
_cell.angle_alpha   90.00
_cell.angle_beta   90.00
_cell.angle_gamma   90.00
#
_symmetry.space_group_name_H-M   'P 1'
#
loop_
_entity.id
_entity.type
_entity.pdbx_description
1 polymer ?
#
loop_
_entity_poly.entity_id
_entity_poly.type
_entity_poly.pdbx_seq_one_letter_code
_entity_poly.pdbx_strand_id
1 'polypeptide(L)'
;MVRNEMGHPSFTVTIDGRVMQAYEGQTILSVAIDNGITDIPNLCNDEKLEPTSACRMCLVHIDGYDRPLPSCNTPAEPGMVITTNSDELFHIRRTNLEMMLSDHNAYCQPPCQVDCPTHIDIPGYLELIAKGEMKEAARLVKEVLPFPYILGLVCPAPCQKACRRALVDEEIAICRMHGHAAETCLLDPPVPYEKDPATGKKVAVVGAGPAGAACAFYLSLRGHYVKVFDKQPQPGGMLRYGIPEYRLQKDMMDRELNQLWNQLGIDLQCNIELGKDFTIDDLFAQGFDAVYLAIGAWTSNPLRVEGEDAEGVVNAISFLGEKVEGKSVPVTEGDEVVVIGGGFTAFDCTRTSLRLGAKVHTMYRRGRSEMGATEEEVEDGEAEGTHLQLYVSQTRIVTENGKVKGVEFLRNKLGEPDASGRRRPVPIPGSEFILECDAVIPAIGQKPDTSVLDEKSGVKWTKWSTIQTNPHNFMTDREGVFAGGDCQMGAKTVIECVAQGKLGARAIHAYLMGEDMDEVARRLELEERKPDLFDIVPYKPVEPKVKMPMLPYEDRERNFRIIEMGYLREQAQREAARCLQCACPSAGQCDLQKYSIEHGLADNRFHDGEPSDYHDYDFDLSHSFILRDPNKCINCTQCVRVCHDVIGPDCYGMFGKGFDTIVSTPFNVSLHDTDCVSCGACVQVCPTGSLMMAERHLTRYSFALDRCIFCGDCVEVCPHGALGETPNFELSFFNRFGSDVTLEKEDLANAPNYLVRQRLPRGKKSLPVMSPLVRPLPARSIRE
;
A
#
# COMPACT_ATOMS: atom_id res chain seq x y z
N MET A 1 -37.99 37.37 -3.29
CA MET A 1 -37.86 38.13 -2.02
C MET A 1 -36.57 38.91 -2.13
N VAL A 2 -36.59 40.25 -2.19
CA VAL A 2 -35.38 41.12 -2.22
C VAL A 2 -35.05 41.55 -0.79
N ARG A 3 -33.80 41.40 -0.32
CA ARG A 3 -33.29 42.14 0.86
C ARG A 3 -31.78 42.40 0.81
N ASN A 4 -31.42 43.54 1.38
CA ASN A 4 -30.23 44.35 1.15
C ASN A 4 -29.50 44.70 2.47
N GLU A 5 -28.40 45.45 2.32
CA GLU A 5 -27.44 46.10 3.25
C GLU A 5 -27.16 45.56 4.67
N MET A 6 -28.05 44.87 5.39
CA MET A 6 -27.75 44.23 6.68
C MET A 6 -28.50 42.91 6.97
N GLY A 7 -28.92 42.17 5.93
CA GLY A 7 -28.99 40.70 6.03
C GLY A 7 -30.37 40.04 5.97
N HIS A 8 -30.61 39.32 4.86
CA HIS A 8 -31.33 38.05 4.63
C HIS A 8 -31.86 38.04 3.16
N PRO A 9 -32.26 36.91 2.54
CA PRO A 9 -31.94 36.58 1.15
C PRO A 9 -32.63 37.46 0.08
N SER A 10 -31.92 37.73 -1.03
CA SER A 10 -32.33 38.68 -2.09
C SER A 10 -33.07 38.04 -3.27
N PHE A 11 -33.00 36.72 -3.44
CA PHE A 11 -33.88 35.92 -4.30
C PHE A 11 -33.64 34.42 -4.04
N THR A 12 -34.38 33.58 -4.77
CA THR A 12 -34.21 32.12 -4.72
C THR A 12 -33.83 31.59 -6.09
N VAL A 13 -32.98 30.57 -6.09
CA VAL A 13 -32.66 29.73 -7.26
C VAL A 13 -32.98 28.28 -6.92
N THR A 14 -33.22 27.44 -7.91
CA THR A 14 -33.40 26.01 -7.71
C THR A 14 -32.18 25.28 -8.25
N ILE A 15 -31.49 24.50 -7.42
CA ILE A 15 -30.33 23.69 -7.81
C ILE A 15 -30.65 22.23 -7.52
N ASP A 16 -30.65 21.37 -8.54
CA ASP A 16 -30.98 19.93 -8.45
C ASP A 16 -32.29 19.65 -7.70
N GLY A 17 -33.32 20.46 -8.00
CA GLY A 17 -34.65 20.38 -7.40
C GLY A 17 -34.75 20.96 -5.98
N ARG A 18 -33.66 21.48 -5.40
CA ARG A 18 -33.65 22.13 -4.09
C ARG A 18 -33.67 23.65 -4.22
N VAL A 19 -34.56 24.31 -3.48
CA VAL A 19 -34.67 25.78 -3.48
C VAL A 19 -33.62 26.36 -2.52
N MET A 20 -32.71 27.17 -3.06
CA MET A 20 -31.60 27.78 -2.34
C MET A 20 -31.78 29.28 -2.19
N GLN A 21 -31.19 29.82 -1.13
CA GLN A 21 -31.18 31.26 -0.85
C GLN A 21 -29.95 31.90 -1.51
N ALA A 22 -30.16 32.97 -2.27
CA ALA A 22 -29.10 33.69 -2.96
C ALA A 22 -29.10 35.19 -2.59
N TYR A 23 -27.93 35.80 -2.72
CA TYR A 23 -27.67 37.22 -2.51
C TYR A 23 -27.29 37.91 -3.83
N GLU A 24 -27.54 39.22 -3.92
CA GLU A 24 -27.22 39.99 -5.12
C GLU A 24 -25.70 40.05 -5.32
N GLY A 25 -25.23 39.87 -6.55
CA GLY A 25 -23.81 39.82 -6.89
C GLY A 25 -23.14 38.46 -6.69
N GLN A 26 -23.85 37.46 -6.16
CA GLN A 26 -23.32 36.09 -6.09
C GLN A 26 -23.31 35.40 -7.45
N THR A 27 -22.32 34.52 -7.63
CA THR A 27 -22.29 33.59 -8.75
C THR A 27 -23.04 32.31 -8.37
N ILE A 28 -23.44 31.52 -9.36
CA ILE A 28 -24.15 30.26 -9.10
C ILE A 28 -23.31 29.33 -8.20
N LEU A 29 -21.98 29.30 -8.36
CA LEU A 29 -21.09 28.49 -7.54
C LEU A 29 -21.04 28.97 -6.08
N SER A 30 -20.96 30.28 -5.85
CA SER A 30 -20.96 30.78 -4.46
C SER A 30 -22.30 30.58 -3.77
N VAL A 31 -23.41 30.72 -4.48
CA VAL A 31 -24.74 30.34 -3.96
C VAL A 31 -24.78 28.86 -3.57
N ALA A 32 -24.25 27.97 -4.41
CA ALA A 32 -24.19 26.54 -4.13
C ALA A 32 -23.39 26.25 -2.84
N ILE A 33 -22.17 26.79 -2.74
CA ILE A 33 -21.27 26.59 -1.60
C ILE A 33 -21.89 27.12 -0.29
N ASP A 34 -22.43 28.34 -0.30
CA ASP A 34 -23.05 28.95 0.89
C ASP A 34 -24.28 28.17 1.40
N ASN A 35 -24.94 27.42 0.51
CA ASN A 35 -26.08 26.57 0.86
C ASN A 35 -25.69 25.09 1.06
N GLY A 36 -24.39 24.81 1.21
CA GLY A 36 -23.87 23.47 1.54
C GLY A 36 -23.81 22.49 0.37
N ILE A 37 -23.89 22.96 -0.88
CA ILE A 37 -23.58 22.16 -2.07
C ILE A 37 -22.09 22.34 -2.40
N THR A 38 -21.29 21.33 -2.11
CA THR A 38 -19.85 21.30 -2.38
C THR A 38 -19.46 20.48 -3.62
N ASP A 39 -20.46 19.85 -4.26
CA ASP A 39 -20.21 18.80 -5.24
C ASP A 39 -20.08 19.33 -6.69
N ILE A 40 -20.13 20.65 -6.89
CA ILE A 40 -19.88 21.24 -8.21
C ILE A 40 -18.37 21.25 -8.47
N PRO A 41 -17.85 20.44 -9.41
CA PRO A 41 -16.41 20.28 -9.60
C PRO A 41 -15.75 21.61 -10.02
N ASN A 42 -14.60 21.95 -9.43
CA ASN A 42 -13.85 23.15 -9.82
C ASN A 42 -12.36 22.98 -9.47
N LEU A 43 -11.47 23.43 -10.36
CA LEU A 43 -10.01 23.30 -10.23
C LEU A 43 -9.26 24.64 -10.25
N CYS A 44 -9.92 25.74 -10.64
CA CYS A 44 -9.28 27.05 -10.81
C CYS A 44 -9.99 28.16 -10.03
N ASN A 45 -10.78 27.80 -9.02
CA ASN A 45 -11.56 28.73 -8.21
C ASN A 45 -10.97 28.77 -6.80
N ASP A 46 -10.77 29.97 -6.27
CA ASP A 46 -10.33 30.22 -4.89
C ASP A 46 -11.03 31.48 -4.40
N GLU A 47 -11.43 31.52 -3.12
CA GLU A 47 -12.19 32.64 -2.55
C GLU A 47 -11.44 33.99 -2.61
N LYS A 48 -10.10 33.94 -2.70
CA LYS A 48 -9.24 35.14 -2.73
C LYS A 48 -8.98 35.64 -4.14
N LEU A 49 -9.46 34.94 -5.17
CA LEU A 49 -9.17 35.21 -6.57
C LEU A 49 -10.44 35.43 -7.39
N GLU A 50 -10.38 36.36 -8.33
CA GLU A 50 -11.47 36.55 -9.31
C GLU A 50 -11.68 35.28 -10.17
N PRO A 51 -12.91 34.87 -10.47
CA PRO A 51 -13.15 33.67 -11.28
C PRO A 51 -12.74 33.84 -12.75
N THR A 52 -11.98 32.89 -13.32
CA THR A 52 -11.59 32.91 -14.75
C THR A 52 -12.44 31.99 -15.63
N SER A 53 -13.15 31.03 -15.03
CA SER A 53 -13.83 29.94 -15.75
C SER A 53 -12.92 29.06 -16.63
N ALA A 54 -11.60 29.12 -16.44
CA ALA A 54 -10.63 28.47 -17.34
C ALA A 54 -10.72 26.93 -17.32
N CYS A 55 -10.88 26.32 -16.14
CA CYS A 55 -10.91 24.85 -16.02
C CYS A 55 -12.19 24.22 -16.57
N ARG A 56 -13.29 24.98 -16.69
CA ARG A 56 -14.61 24.50 -17.13
C ARG A 56 -15.17 23.27 -16.39
N MET A 57 -14.64 22.93 -15.22
CA MET A 57 -15.19 21.86 -14.39
C MET A 57 -16.54 22.24 -13.76
N CYS A 58 -16.74 23.54 -13.49
CA CYS A 58 -17.91 24.08 -12.80
C CYS A 58 -19.13 24.31 -13.71
N LEU A 59 -19.15 23.70 -14.90
CA LEU A 59 -20.26 23.85 -15.84
C LEU A 59 -21.55 23.29 -15.25
N VAL A 60 -22.64 24.01 -15.44
CA VAL A 60 -24.00 23.62 -15.02
C VAL A 60 -24.99 23.89 -16.16
N HIS A 61 -26.08 23.14 -16.21
CA HIS A 61 -27.20 23.49 -17.07
C HIS A 61 -28.09 24.51 -16.36
N ILE A 62 -28.61 25.47 -17.11
CA ILE A 62 -29.58 26.46 -16.65
C ILE A 62 -30.77 26.42 -17.60
N ASP A 63 -31.97 26.24 -17.06
CA ASP A 63 -33.18 26.21 -17.87
C ASP A 63 -33.32 27.50 -18.69
N GLY A 64 -33.59 27.35 -20.00
CA GLY A 64 -33.68 28.47 -20.94
C GLY A 64 -32.37 28.86 -21.63
N TYR A 65 -31.25 28.20 -21.31
CA TYR A 65 -29.98 28.36 -22.01
C TYR A 65 -29.65 27.13 -22.87
N ASP A 66 -29.21 27.36 -24.11
CA ASP A 66 -28.92 26.29 -25.08
C ASP A 66 -27.64 25.50 -24.78
N ARG A 67 -26.79 25.96 -23.87
CA ARG A 67 -25.50 25.34 -23.54
C ARG A 67 -25.17 25.44 -22.06
N PRO A 68 -24.39 24.50 -21.50
CA PRO A 68 -23.86 24.64 -20.15
C PRO A 68 -23.05 25.93 -19.96
N LEU A 69 -23.20 26.55 -18.79
CA LEU A 69 -22.50 27.78 -18.41
C LEU A 69 -21.64 27.57 -17.16
N PRO A 70 -20.51 28.28 -17.01
CA PRO A 70 -19.63 28.14 -15.86
C PRO A 70 -20.27 28.78 -14.62
N SER A 71 -20.60 27.98 -13.62
CA SER A 71 -21.23 28.48 -12.39
C SER A 71 -20.36 29.45 -11.59
N CYS A 72 -19.02 29.35 -11.71
CA CYS A 72 -18.10 30.21 -10.95
C CYS A 72 -18.11 31.68 -11.38
N ASN A 73 -18.55 32.00 -12.61
CA ASN A 73 -18.58 33.36 -13.15
C ASN A 73 -19.96 33.79 -13.65
N THR A 74 -20.96 32.89 -13.62
CA THR A 74 -22.32 33.23 -14.02
C THR A 74 -23.06 33.83 -12.82
N PRO A 75 -23.52 35.09 -12.89
CA PRO A 75 -24.33 35.69 -11.83
C PRO A 75 -25.61 34.88 -11.60
N ALA A 76 -25.96 34.64 -10.35
CA ALA A 76 -27.23 34.02 -10.01
C ALA A 76 -28.36 35.05 -10.19
N GLU A 77 -29.44 34.66 -10.86
CA GLU A 77 -30.62 35.51 -11.07
C GLU A 77 -31.89 34.90 -10.47
N PRO A 78 -32.89 35.73 -10.09
CA PRO A 78 -34.14 35.25 -9.51
C PRO A 78 -34.85 34.21 -10.38
N GLY A 79 -35.13 33.04 -9.82
CA GLY A 79 -35.92 32.01 -10.49
C GLY A 79 -35.14 31.10 -11.44
N MET A 80 -33.80 31.22 -11.52
CA MET A 80 -32.98 30.24 -12.24
C MET A 80 -33.21 28.82 -11.71
N VAL A 81 -33.31 27.86 -12.63
CA VAL A 81 -33.35 26.43 -12.36
C VAL A 81 -32.09 25.83 -12.95
N ILE A 82 -31.28 25.22 -12.10
CA ILE A 82 -29.92 24.78 -12.38
C ILE A 82 -29.82 23.29 -12.12
N THR A 83 -29.24 22.57 -13.07
CA THR A 83 -28.89 21.16 -12.92
C THR A 83 -27.36 21.05 -12.90
N THR A 84 -26.81 20.49 -11.83
CA THR A 84 -25.35 20.40 -11.64
C THR A 84 -24.76 19.10 -12.15
N ASN A 85 -25.59 18.06 -12.30
CA ASN A 85 -25.19 16.74 -12.77
C ASN A 85 -26.15 16.22 -13.85
N SER A 86 -25.60 15.86 -15.00
CA SER A 86 -26.28 15.21 -16.12
C SER A 86 -25.26 14.39 -16.91
N ASP A 87 -25.72 13.46 -17.75
CA ASP A 87 -24.83 12.67 -18.62
C ASP A 87 -23.99 13.57 -19.55
N GLU A 88 -24.58 14.66 -20.05
CA GLU A 88 -23.88 15.65 -20.87
C GLU A 88 -22.77 16.37 -20.08
N LEU A 89 -23.07 16.87 -18.88
CA LEU A 89 -22.06 17.52 -18.02
C LEU A 89 -20.95 16.56 -17.63
N PHE A 90 -21.29 15.30 -17.33
CA PHE A 90 -20.32 14.25 -17.03
C PHE A 90 -19.33 14.06 -18.19
N HIS A 91 -19.83 13.92 -19.42
CA HIS A 91 -18.98 13.76 -20.59
C HIS A 91 -18.13 15.00 -20.90
N ILE A 92 -18.69 16.21 -20.77
CA ILE A 92 -17.93 17.46 -20.98
C ILE A 92 -16.81 17.60 -19.96
N ARG A 93 -17.10 17.38 -18.67
CA ARG A 93 -16.12 17.42 -17.58
C ARG A 93 -15.04 16.36 -17.77
N ARG A 94 -15.42 15.14 -18.14
CA ARG A 94 -14.47 14.08 -18.50
C ARG A 94 -13.53 14.53 -19.61
N THR A 95 -14.04 15.09 -20.70
CA THR A 95 -13.19 15.58 -21.81
C THR A 95 -12.27 16.73 -21.37
N ASN A 96 -12.74 17.64 -20.51
CA ASN A 96 -11.87 18.69 -19.96
C ASN A 96 -10.72 18.10 -19.13
N LEU A 97 -11.00 17.08 -18.31
CA LEU A 97 -9.99 16.36 -17.53
C LEU A 97 -9.03 15.59 -18.44
N GLU A 98 -9.52 14.91 -19.48
CA GLU A 98 -8.68 14.23 -20.50
C GLU A 98 -7.69 15.24 -21.14
N MET A 99 -8.13 16.45 -21.46
CA MET A 99 -7.26 17.50 -21.99
C MET A 99 -6.26 18.04 -20.95
N MET A 100 -6.65 18.18 -19.68
CA MET A 100 -5.73 18.61 -18.62
C MET A 100 -4.66 17.56 -18.31
N LEU A 101 -5.03 16.28 -18.42
CA LEU A 101 -4.15 15.15 -18.16
C LEU A 101 -3.28 14.76 -19.36
N SER A 102 -3.45 15.39 -20.53
CA SER A 102 -2.69 14.99 -21.72
C SER A 102 -1.18 15.16 -21.53
N ASP A 103 -0.76 16.18 -20.78
CA ASP A 103 0.66 16.52 -20.51
C ASP A 103 1.01 16.47 -19.00
N HIS A 104 0.11 15.95 -18.15
CA HIS A 104 0.33 15.86 -16.70
C HIS A 104 1.18 14.62 -16.36
N ASN A 105 2.47 14.84 -16.15
CA ASN A 105 3.48 13.79 -16.15
C ASN A 105 3.88 13.24 -14.75
N ALA A 106 2.94 13.17 -13.81
CA ALA A 106 3.20 12.74 -12.43
C ALA A 106 2.25 11.64 -11.91
N TYR A 107 2.79 10.68 -11.15
CA TYR A 107 2.05 9.47 -10.72
C TYR A 107 1.29 9.70 -9.43
N CYS A 108 -0.01 9.42 -9.48
CA CYS A 108 -0.86 9.47 -8.31
C CYS A 108 -0.56 8.36 -7.30
N GLN A 109 -0.19 7.15 -7.75
CA GLN A 109 0.15 6.04 -6.87
C GLN A 109 1.36 5.26 -7.39
N PRO A 110 2.22 4.72 -6.51
CA PRO A 110 3.34 3.88 -6.90
C PRO A 110 2.83 2.54 -7.46
N PRO A 111 3.24 2.11 -8.66
CA PRO A 111 2.77 0.85 -9.24
C PRO A 111 3.15 -0.37 -8.39
N CYS A 112 4.32 -0.33 -7.73
CA CYS A 112 4.72 -1.36 -6.78
C CYS A 112 3.75 -1.51 -5.59
N GLN A 113 3.15 -0.41 -5.12
CA GLN A 113 2.18 -0.41 -4.02
C GLN A 113 0.80 -0.87 -4.48
N VAL A 114 0.39 -0.48 -5.69
CA VAL A 114 -0.86 -0.97 -6.31
C VAL A 114 -0.81 -2.48 -6.56
N ASP A 115 0.34 -3.00 -6.99
CA ASP A 115 0.51 -4.43 -7.27
C ASP A 115 0.81 -5.28 -6.04
N CYS A 116 1.15 -4.67 -4.90
CA CYS A 116 1.23 -5.37 -3.63
C CYS A 116 -0.19 -5.70 -3.14
N PRO A 117 -0.58 -6.97 -2.92
CA PRO A 117 -1.94 -7.33 -2.48
C PRO A 117 -2.37 -6.70 -1.15
N THR A 118 -1.43 -6.21 -0.34
CA THR A 118 -1.70 -5.55 0.95
C THR A 118 -1.61 -4.03 0.89
N HIS A 119 -1.21 -3.46 -0.24
CA HIS A 119 -1.02 -2.02 -0.48
C HIS A 119 -0.08 -1.32 0.52
N ILE A 120 1.04 -1.96 0.84
CA ILE A 120 2.05 -1.42 1.77
C ILE A 120 2.72 -0.17 1.20
N ASP A 121 3.12 0.77 2.06
CA ASP A 121 3.80 2.00 1.64
C ASP A 121 5.27 1.75 1.27
N ILE A 122 5.48 1.27 0.04
CA ILE A 122 6.79 0.90 -0.49
C ILE A 122 7.75 2.10 -0.59
N PRO A 123 7.37 3.23 -1.21
CA PRO A 123 8.27 4.38 -1.30
C PRO A 123 8.65 4.93 0.07
N GLY A 124 7.70 5.01 1.01
CA GLY A 124 7.92 5.53 2.35
C GLY A 124 8.95 4.71 3.14
N TYR A 125 8.79 3.38 3.23
CA TYR A 125 9.77 2.59 3.97
C TYR A 125 11.13 2.53 3.27
N LEU A 126 11.18 2.57 1.93
CA LEU A 126 12.44 2.63 1.20
C LEU A 126 13.17 3.95 1.47
N GLU A 127 12.45 5.07 1.57
CA GLU A 127 13.05 6.35 1.96
C GLU A 127 13.65 6.30 3.37
N LEU A 128 12.91 5.72 4.33
CA LEU A 128 13.40 5.54 5.70
C LEU A 128 14.64 4.63 5.76
N ILE A 129 14.64 3.53 5.00
CA ILE A 129 15.82 2.65 4.88
C ILE A 129 17.00 3.43 4.29
N ALA A 130 16.80 4.21 3.22
CA ALA A 130 17.85 5.02 2.61
C ALA A 130 18.46 6.03 3.59
N LYS A 131 17.64 6.63 4.47
CA LYS A 131 18.08 7.51 5.57
C LYS A 131 18.74 6.76 6.75
N GLY A 132 18.68 5.43 6.77
CA GLY A 132 19.21 4.59 7.86
C GLY A 132 18.27 4.43 9.05
N GLU A 133 17.02 4.86 8.92
CA GLU A 133 15.98 4.82 9.95
C GLU A 133 15.28 3.45 9.99
N MET A 134 16.05 2.37 10.19
CA MET A 134 15.56 0.99 10.10
C MET A 134 14.37 0.69 11.02
N LYS A 135 14.39 1.23 12.25
CA LYS A 135 13.30 1.03 13.21
C LYS A 135 12.01 1.66 12.74
N GLU A 136 12.10 2.82 12.07
CA GLU A 136 10.93 3.52 11.58
C GLU A 136 10.41 2.96 10.26
N ALA A 137 11.32 2.50 9.39
CA ALA A 137 10.95 1.67 8.25
C ALA A 137 10.21 0.39 8.69
N ALA A 138 10.74 -0.34 9.69
CA ALA A 138 10.08 -1.52 10.23
C ALA A 138 8.74 -1.18 10.88
N ARG A 139 8.62 -0.02 11.55
CA ARG A 139 7.37 0.46 12.14
C ARG A 139 6.32 0.67 11.06
N LEU A 140 6.65 1.44 10.01
CA LEU A 140 5.76 1.76 8.89
C LEU A 140 5.28 0.48 8.18
N VAL A 141 6.18 -0.46 7.92
CA VAL A 141 5.80 -1.74 7.30
C VAL A 141 4.85 -2.54 8.20
N LYS A 142 5.09 -2.55 9.53
CA LYS A 142 4.26 -3.27 10.50
C LYS A 142 2.86 -2.67 10.71
N GLU A 143 2.61 -1.45 10.26
CA GLU A 143 1.24 -0.89 10.25
C GLU A 143 0.31 -1.69 9.33
N VAL A 144 0.87 -2.34 8.30
CA VAL A 144 0.12 -3.09 7.30
C VAL A 144 0.45 -4.57 7.32
N LEU A 145 1.72 -4.95 7.50
CA LEU A 145 2.14 -6.35 7.49
C LEU A 145 2.29 -6.90 8.93
N PRO A 146 1.58 -7.98 9.28
CA PRO A 146 1.70 -8.62 10.60
C PRO A 146 3.08 -9.25 10.85
N PHE A 147 3.75 -9.73 9.79
CA PHE A 147 5.03 -10.42 9.86
C PHE A 147 5.95 -10.09 8.67
N PRO A 148 6.50 -8.87 8.62
CA PRO A 148 7.31 -8.42 7.49
C PRO A 148 8.65 -9.15 7.31
N TYR A 149 9.26 -9.73 8.34
CA TYR A 149 10.47 -10.53 8.18
C TYR A 149 10.16 -11.82 7.41
N ILE A 150 9.14 -12.56 7.84
CA ILE A 150 8.69 -13.78 7.15
C ILE A 150 8.37 -13.47 5.68
N LEU A 151 7.53 -12.45 5.43
CA LEU A 151 7.17 -12.06 4.06
C LEU A 151 8.39 -11.61 3.25
N GLY A 152 9.38 -11.00 3.89
CA GLY A 152 10.62 -10.61 3.24
C GLY A 152 11.38 -11.79 2.65
N LEU A 153 11.17 -13.02 3.14
CA LEU A 153 11.86 -14.23 2.65
C LEU A 153 11.03 -15.08 1.69
N VAL A 154 9.70 -15.01 1.78
CA VAL A 154 8.81 -15.97 1.09
C VAL A 154 7.85 -15.34 0.08
N CYS A 155 7.79 -14.01 0.02
CA CYS A 155 6.91 -13.32 -0.92
C CYS A 155 7.47 -13.46 -2.35
N PRO A 156 6.62 -13.76 -3.34
CA PRO A 156 7.05 -13.80 -4.75
C PRO A 156 7.27 -12.41 -5.36
N ALA A 157 7.27 -11.37 -4.53
CA ALA A 157 7.55 -9.98 -4.86
C ALA A 157 6.79 -9.45 -6.10
N PRO A 158 5.45 -9.52 -6.15
CA PRO A 158 4.68 -8.97 -7.28
C PRO A 158 4.97 -7.48 -7.50
N CYS A 159 5.17 -6.74 -6.41
CA CYS A 159 5.58 -5.34 -6.40
C CYS A 159 6.89 -5.05 -7.16
N GLN A 160 7.83 -6.00 -7.22
CA GLN A 160 9.09 -5.84 -7.95
C GLN A 160 8.88 -5.93 -9.47
N LYS A 161 7.93 -6.74 -9.93
CA LYS A 161 7.61 -6.87 -11.36
C LYS A 161 7.03 -5.57 -11.95
N ALA A 162 6.30 -4.82 -11.13
CA ALA A 162 5.74 -3.52 -11.49
C ALA A 162 6.69 -2.34 -11.18
N CYS A 163 7.90 -2.61 -10.67
CA CYS A 163 8.82 -1.55 -10.27
C CYS A 163 9.38 -0.83 -11.50
N ARG A 164 9.05 0.45 -11.65
CA ARG A 164 9.55 1.27 -12.77
C ARG A 164 11.03 1.54 -12.76
N ARG A 165 11.76 1.23 -11.67
CA ARG A 165 13.22 1.27 -11.70
C ARG A 165 13.78 0.35 -12.80
N ALA A 166 13.09 -0.75 -13.13
CA ALA A 166 13.44 -1.63 -14.24
C ALA A 166 13.38 -0.96 -15.65
N LEU A 167 12.73 0.21 -15.78
CA LEU A 167 12.73 1.00 -17.01
C LEU A 167 13.99 1.87 -17.15
N VAL A 168 14.72 2.07 -16.06
CA VAL A 168 16.01 2.79 -16.02
C VAL A 168 17.16 1.78 -16.01
N ASP A 169 17.10 0.81 -15.10
CA ASP A 169 18.07 -0.29 -14.97
C ASP A 169 17.42 -1.59 -14.48
N GLU A 170 17.56 -1.94 -13.20
CA GLU A 170 17.04 -3.15 -12.57
C GLU A 170 16.07 -2.77 -11.46
N GLU A 171 15.03 -3.56 -11.23
CA GLU A 171 14.09 -3.31 -10.15
C GLU A 171 14.75 -3.22 -8.76
N ILE A 172 14.08 -2.51 -7.85
CA ILE A 172 14.49 -2.47 -6.45
C ILE A 172 14.24 -3.83 -5.80
N ALA A 173 15.12 -4.27 -4.91
CA ALA A 173 14.93 -5.45 -4.05
C ALA A 173 13.87 -5.22 -2.94
N ILE A 174 12.69 -4.73 -3.31
CA ILE A 174 11.58 -4.26 -2.46
C ILE A 174 11.28 -5.25 -1.32
N CYS A 175 11.15 -6.54 -1.65
CA CYS A 175 10.79 -7.60 -0.71
C CYS A 175 11.86 -7.77 0.38
N ARG A 176 13.13 -7.81 -0.04
CA ARG A 176 14.26 -7.95 0.89
C ARG A 176 14.54 -6.68 1.70
N MET A 177 14.16 -5.50 1.20
CA MET A 177 14.28 -4.25 1.96
C MET A 177 13.38 -4.23 3.19
N HIS A 178 12.09 -4.55 3.06
CA HIS A 178 11.22 -4.62 4.24
C HIS A 178 11.58 -5.80 5.15
N GLY A 179 12.03 -6.93 4.57
CA GLY A 179 12.58 -8.06 5.32
C GLY A 179 13.80 -7.67 6.18
N HIS A 180 14.74 -6.91 5.61
CA HIS A 180 15.94 -6.44 6.29
C HIS A 180 15.63 -5.45 7.42
N ALA A 181 14.69 -4.51 7.20
CA ALA A 181 14.24 -3.59 8.24
C ALA A 181 13.63 -4.36 9.42
N ALA A 182 12.75 -5.34 9.13
CA ALA A 182 12.13 -6.18 10.14
C ALA A 182 13.15 -7.07 10.89
N GLU A 183 14.09 -7.67 10.17
CA GLU A 183 15.16 -8.50 10.72
C GLU A 183 16.03 -7.71 11.72
N THR A 184 16.45 -6.51 11.33
CA THR A 184 17.27 -5.61 12.16
C THR A 184 16.59 -5.27 13.49
N CYS A 185 15.25 -5.24 13.49
CA CYS A 185 14.44 -4.91 14.66
C CYS A 185 13.81 -6.14 15.33
N LEU A 186 14.16 -7.37 14.95
CA LEU A 186 13.45 -8.56 15.44
C LEU A 186 13.57 -8.75 16.97
N LEU A 187 14.66 -8.27 17.57
CA LEU A 187 14.90 -8.32 19.02
C LEU A 187 14.28 -7.14 19.79
N ASP A 188 14.12 -5.99 19.13
CA ASP A 188 13.49 -4.77 19.67
C ASP A 188 12.49 -4.23 18.64
N PRO A 189 11.38 -4.95 18.41
CA PRO A 189 10.46 -4.63 17.35
C PRO A 189 9.71 -3.33 17.67
N PRO A 190 9.57 -2.41 16.70
CA PRO A 190 8.65 -1.30 16.87
C PRO A 190 7.23 -1.86 17.03
N VAL A 191 6.47 -1.26 17.93
CA VAL A 191 5.07 -1.59 18.19
C VAL A 191 4.24 -0.38 17.73
N PRO A 192 3.83 -0.31 16.45
CA PRO A 192 3.00 0.79 15.97
C PRO A 192 1.54 0.72 16.45
N TYR A 193 1.19 -0.34 17.19
CA TYR A 193 -0.21 -0.73 17.40
C TYR A 193 -0.89 0.17 18.43
N GLU A 194 -1.64 1.17 17.97
CA GLU A 194 -2.75 1.71 18.75
C GLU A 194 -3.94 0.74 18.61
N LYS A 195 -4.40 0.21 19.75
CA LYS A 195 -5.61 -0.61 19.80
C LYS A 195 -6.80 0.30 20.07
N ASP A 196 -7.87 0.09 19.31
CA ASP A 196 -9.16 0.68 19.60
C ASP A 196 -9.68 0.19 20.98
N PRO A 197 -10.56 0.98 21.63
CA PRO A 197 -11.24 0.54 22.84
C PRO A 197 -11.94 -0.81 22.65
N ALA A 198 -11.99 -1.61 23.72
CA ALA A 198 -12.60 -2.93 23.68
C ALA A 198 -14.07 -2.85 23.23
N THR A 199 -14.43 -3.60 22.19
CA THR A 199 -15.79 -3.64 21.62
C THR A 199 -16.74 -4.52 22.43
N GLY A 200 -16.18 -5.41 23.27
CA GLY A 200 -16.92 -6.45 23.97
C GLY A 200 -17.32 -7.65 23.10
N LYS A 201 -16.96 -7.65 21.81
CA LYS A 201 -17.25 -8.72 20.86
C LYS A 201 -16.15 -9.78 20.82
N LYS A 202 -16.52 -11.02 20.52
CA LYS A 202 -15.63 -12.18 20.48
C LYS A 202 -15.61 -12.80 19.09
N VAL A 203 -14.41 -13.03 18.54
CA VAL A 203 -14.23 -13.67 17.25
C VAL A 203 -13.38 -14.93 17.38
N ALA A 204 -13.86 -16.03 16.80
CA ALA A 204 -13.11 -17.27 16.66
C ALA A 204 -12.44 -17.31 15.27
N VAL A 205 -11.14 -17.53 15.23
CA VAL A 205 -10.37 -17.73 13.99
C VAL A 205 -9.90 -19.18 13.94
N VAL A 206 -10.26 -19.92 12.90
CA VAL A 206 -9.90 -21.33 12.77
C VAL A 206 -8.77 -21.48 11.74
N GLY A 207 -7.57 -21.74 12.25
CA GLY A 207 -6.31 -21.85 11.52
C GLY A 207 -5.35 -20.70 11.87
N ALA A 208 -4.14 -21.02 12.31
CA ALA A 208 -3.05 -20.10 12.63
C ALA A 208 -2.03 -19.98 11.49
N GLY A 209 -2.47 -20.20 10.24
CA GLY A 209 -1.70 -19.88 9.03
C GLY A 209 -1.70 -18.39 8.70
N PRO A 210 -1.09 -17.97 7.56
CA PRO A 210 -0.96 -16.56 7.20
C PRO A 210 -2.27 -15.77 7.23
N ALA A 211 -3.34 -16.31 6.65
CA ALA A 211 -4.65 -15.64 6.60
C ALA A 211 -5.29 -15.48 7.98
N GLY A 212 -5.21 -16.52 8.83
CA GLY A 212 -5.76 -16.47 10.18
C GLY A 212 -4.95 -15.56 11.11
N ALA A 213 -3.62 -15.61 11.01
CA ALA A 213 -2.73 -14.71 11.75
C ALA A 213 -2.97 -13.24 11.38
N ALA A 214 -3.11 -12.93 10.08
CA ALA A 214 -3.45 -11.58 9.61
C ALA A 214 -4.85 -11.15 10.07
N CYS A 215 -5.86 -12.03 9.97
CA CYS A 215 -7.20 -11.71 10.44
C CYS A 215 -7.21 -11.41 11.95
N ALA A 216 -6.56 -12.25 12.75
CA ALA A 216 -6.45 -12.08 14.19
C ALA A 216 -5.72 -10.78 14.56
N PHE A 217 -4.65 -10.44 13.84
CA PHE A 217 -3.93 -9.18 13.98
C PHE A 217 -4.87 -7.98 13.82
N TYR A 218 -5.55 -7.86 12.68
CA TYR A 218 -6.41 -6.71 12.39
C TYR A 218 -7.64 -6.63 13.30
N LEU A 219 -8.25 -7.76 13.66
CA LEU A 219 -9.38 -7.78 14.60
C LEU A 219 -8.98 -7.35 16.00
N SER A 220 -7.79 -7.73 16.45
CA SER A 220 -7.27 -7.34 17.77
C SER A 220 -6.95 -5.85 17.84
N LEU A 221 -6.49 -5.25 16.74
CA LEU A 221 -6.30 -3.80 16.64
C LEU A 221 -7.63 -3.05 16.76
N ARG A 222 -8.73 -3.62 16.25
CA ARG A 222 -10.08 -3.06 16.36
C ARG A 222 -10.78 -3.32 17.69
N GLY A 223 -10.04 -3.74 18.72
CA GLY A 223 -10.56 -3.89 20.09
C GLY A 223 -11.42 -5.14 20.33
N HIS A 224 -11.47 -6.09 19.38
CA HIS A 224 -12.18 -7.35 19.55
C HIS A 224 -11.37 -8.36 20.36
N TYR A 225 -12.04 -9.22 21.15
CA TYR A 225 -11.39 -10.42 21.69
C TYR A 225 -11.28 -11.46 20.58
N VAL A 226 -10.07 -11.95 20.34
CA VAL A 226 -9.81 -12.94 19.29
C VAL A 226 -9.22 -14.21 19.90
N LYS A 227 -9.84 -15.35 19.57
CA LYS A 227 -9.28 -16.66 19.86
C LYS A 227 -9.00 -17.43 18.58
N VAL A 228 -7.76 -17.92 18.44
CA VAL A 228 -7.28 -18.69 17.29
C VAL A 228 -7.21 -20.17 17.67
N PHE A 229 -7.80 -21.03 16.86
CA PHE A 229 -7.80 -22.49 17.01
C PHE A 229 -6.98 -23.12 15.89
N ASP A 230 -5.99 -23.95 16.21
CA ASP A 230 -5.16 -24.63 15.21
C ASP A 230 -5.04 -26.14 15.50
N LYS A 231 -5.14 -26.95 14.43
CA LYS A 231 -5.04 -28.41 14.53
C LYS A 231 -3.61 -28.88 14.80
N GLN A 232 -2.62 -28.11 14.34
CA GLN A 232 -1.22 -28.48 14.43
C GLN A 232 -0.65 -28.18 15.82
N PRO A 233 0.46 -28.82 16.20
CA PRO A 233 1.11 -28.57 17.48
C PRO A 233 1.65 -27.14 17.65
N GLN A 234 2.06 -26.49 16.55
CA GLN A 234 2.64 -25.15 16.55
C GLN A 234 1.99 -24.28 15.48
N PRO A 235 1.81 -22.97 15.72
CA PRO A 235 1.19 -22.06 14.77
C PRO A 235 2.11 -21.79 13.56
N GLY A 236 1.53 -21.23 12.50
CA GLY A 236 2.23 -20.81 11.29
C GLY A 236 1.70 -21.45 10.00
N GLY A 237 0.93 -22.54 10.10
CA GLY A 237 0.39 -23.23 8.93
C GLY A 237 1.48 -23.57 7.91
N MET A 238 1.25 -23.28 6.63
CA MET A 238 2.22 -23.58 5.56
C MET A 238 3.57 -22.86 5.71
N LEU A 239 3.66 -21.76 6.47
CA LEU A 239 4.94 -21.12 6.79
C LEU A 239 5.84 -22.06 7.58
N ARG A 240 5.25 -22.85 8.48
CA ARG A 240 5.97 -23.85 9.28
C ARG A 240 6.08 -25.17 8.55
N TYR A 241 4.97 -25.70 8.09
CA TYR A 241 4.87 -27.10 7.65
C TYR A 241 5.07 -27.30 6.14
N GLY A 242 5.12 -26.22 5.36
CA GLY A 242 5.35 -26.29 3.91
C GLY A 242 6.72 -25.74 3.52
N ILE A 243 7.07 -24.55 3.99
CA ILE A 243 8.30 -23.86 3.56
C ILE A 243 9.52 -24.45 4.29
N PRO A 244 10.57 -24.92 3.59
CA PRO A 244 11.75 -25.49 4.23
C PRO A 244 12.62 -24.49 5.03
N GLU A 245 13.45 -25.03 5.94
CA GLU A 245 14.35 -24.26 6.81
C GLU A 245 15.35 -23.37 6.04
N TYR A 246 15.80 -23.82 4.87
CA TYR A 246 16.77 -23.07 4.06
C TYR A 246 16.18 -21.81 3.41
N ARG A 247 14.84 -21.68 3.37
CA ARG A 247 14.13 -20.47 2.91
C ARG A 247 13.59 -19.65 4.08
N LEU A 248 13.08 -20.31 5.11
CA LEU A 248 12.46 -19.67 6.28
C LEU A 248 12.82 -20.41 7.56
N GLN A 249 13.77 -19.82 8.31
CA GLN A 249 14.21 -20.34 9.60
C GLN A 249 13.08 -20.26 10.64
N LYS A 250 12.76 -21.39 11.27
CA LYS A 250 11.57 -21.51 12.12
C LYS A 250 11.75 -20.80 13.46
N ASP A 251 12.97 -20.76 13.98
CA ASP A 251 13.28 -20.03 15.21
C ASP A 251 13.09 -18.51 15.05
N MET A 252 13.48 -17.95 13.91
CA MET A 252 13.29 -16.54 13.58
C MET A 252 11.83 -16.23 13.25
N MET A 253 11.16 -17.12 12.52
CA MET A 253 9.71 -17.07 12.29
C MET A 253 8.93 -17.07 13.63
N ASP A 254 9.32 -17.93 14.57
CA ASP A 254 8.73 -18.01 15.90
C ASP A 254 8.87 -16.70 16.67
N ARG A 255 10.02 -16.04 16.58
CA ARG A 255 10.21 -14.72 17.21
C ARG A 255 9.21 -13.70 16.68
N GLU A 256 9.00 -13.64 15.37
CA GLU A 256 8.06 -12.68 14.77
C GLU A 256 6.60 -13.03 15.09
N LEU A 257 6.20 -14.29 14.95
CA LEU A 257 4.83 -14.72 15.27
C LEU A 257 4.50 -14.54 16.76
N ASN A 258 5.44 -14.83 17.65
CA ASN A 258 5.25 -14.63 19.09
C ASN A 258 5.10 -13.15 19.47
N GLN A 259 5.68 -12.21 18.71
CA GLN A 259 5.40 -10.79 18.92
C GLN A 259 3.92 -10.51 18.65
N LEU A 260 3.38 -11.04 17.55
CA LEU A 260 1.97 -10.88 17.19
C LEU A 260 1.05 -11.48 18.26
N TRP A 261 1.27 -12.75 18.66
CA TRP A 261 0.42 -13.42 19.65
C TRP A 261 0.46 -12.72 21.01
N ASN A 262 1.66 -12.41 21.51
CA ASN A 262 1.84 -11.92 22.87
C ASN A 262 1.55 -10.42 23.02
N GLN A 263 1.98 -9.57 22.07
CA GLN A 263 1.77 -8.12 22.18
C GLN A 263 0.31 -7.73 21.93
N LEU A 264 -0.38 -8.44 21.04
CA LEU A 264 -1.80 -8.18 20.79
C LEU A 264 -2.73 -8.90 21.78
N GLY A 265 -2.22 -9.85 22.57
CA GLY A 265 -3.03 -10.61 23.53
C GLY A 265 -4.00 -11.55 22.84
N ILE A 266 -3.59 -12.12 21.71
CA ILE A 266 -4.39 -13.08 20.94
C ILE A 266 -4.35 -14.42 21.67
N ASP A 267 -5.52 -14.99 21.97
CA ASP A 267 -5.64 -16.29 22.63
C ASP A 267 -5.44 -17.40 21.60
N LEU A 268 -4.31 -18.11 21.66
CA LEU A 268 -3.97 -19.18 20.71
C LEU A 268 -4.12 -20.56 21.38
N GLN A 269 -4.92 -21.42 20.76
CA GLN A 269 -5.08 -22.81 21.15
C GLN A 269 -4.70 -23.75 20.00
N CYS A 270 -3.55 -24.42 20.14
CA CYS A 270 -3.07 -25.45 19.23
C CYS A 270 -3.59 -26.86 19.60
N ASN A 271 -3.33 -27.85 18.75
CA ASN A 271 -3.77 -29.25 18.92
C ASN A 271 -5.29 -29.41 19.08
N ILE A 272 -6.08 -28.64 18.34
CA ILE A 272 -7.53 -28.75 18.35
C ILE A 272 -8.10 -28.63 16.93
N GLU A 273 -8.90 -29.60 16.52
CA GLU A 273 -9.30 -29.80 15.13
C GLU A 273 -10.81 -29.58 14.91
N LEU A 274 -11.14 -28.68 13.97
CA LEU A 274 -12.51 -28.45 13.51
C LEU A 274 -13.06 -29.71 12.82
N GLY A 275 -14.30 -30.08 13.15
CA GLY A 275 -14.98 -31.27 12.63
C GLY A 275 -14.70 -32.54 13.44
N LYS A 276 -13.72 -32.50 14.36
CA LYS A 276 -13.37 -33.62 15.25
C LYS A 276 -13.57 -33.27 16.73
N ASP A 277 -12.92 -32.19 17.18
CA ASP A 277 -12.95 -31.77 18.60
C ASP A 277 -14.03 -30.72 18.86
N PHE A 278 -14.39 -29.93 17.85
CA PHE A 278 -15.45 -28.93 17.91
C PHE A 278 -16.07 -28.68 16.53
N THR A 279 -17.26 -28.07 16.53
CA THR A 279 -17.99 -27.63 15.34
C THR A 279 -18.18 -26.11 15.34
N ILE A 280 -18.67 -25.55 14.23
CA ILE A 280 -19.03 -24.13 14.16
C ILE A 280 -20.14 -23.79 15.18
N ASP A 281 -21.10 -24.70 15.39
CA ASP A 281 -22.17 -24.52 16.37
C ASP A 281 -21.63 -24.43 17.80
N ASP A 282 -20.61 -25.23 18.13
CA ASP A 282 -19.95 -25.18 19.43
C ASP A 282 -19.27 -23.83 19.69
N LEU A 283 -18.73 -23.18 18.65
CA LEU A 283 -18.14 -21.84 18.77
C LEU A 283 -19.23 -20.80 19.08
N PHE A 284 -20.34 -20.80 18.36
CA PHE A 284 -21.45 -19.89 18.69
C PHE A 284 -22.02 -20.18 20.09
N ALA A 285 -22.12 -21.45 20.49
CA ALA A 285 -22.56 -21.84 21.84
C ALA A 285 -21.60 -21.38 22.95
N GLN A 286 -20.30 -21.25 22.65
CA GLN A 286 -19.29 -20.65 23.54
C GLN A 286 -19.37 -19.12 23.62
N GLY A 287 -20.26 -18.50 22.83
CA GLY A 287 -20.50 -17.05 22.83
C GLY A 287 -19.57 -16.26 21.92
N PHE A 288 -19.01 -16.88 20.88
CA PHE A 288 -18.37 -16.14 19.79
C PHE A 288 -19.44 -15.46 18.92
N ASP A 289 -19.26 -14.18 18.61
CA ASP A 289 -20.17 -13.39 17.77
C ASP A 289 -19.92 -13.63 16.28
N ALA A 290 -18.69 -14.01 15.89
CA ALA A 290 -18.31 -14.32 14.51
C ALA A 290 -17.22 -15.39 14.44
N VAL A 291 -17.13 -16.07 13.29
CA VAL A 291 -16.13 -17.11 12.99
C VAL A 291 -15.43 -16.79 11.67
N TYR A 292 -14.09 -16.86 11.63
CA TYR A 292 -13.29 -16.79 10.41
C TYR A 292 -12.60 -18.13 10.14
N LEU A 293 -12.90 -18.75 9.01
CA LEU A 293 -12.31 -20.00 8.57
C LEU A 293 -11.06 -19.72 7.72
N ALA A 294 -9.90 -20.12 8.22
CA ALA A 294 -8.58 -19.99 7.60
C ALA A 294 -7.85 -21.34 7.57
N ILE A 295 -8.58 -22.41 7.26
CA ILE A 295 -8.12 -23.81 7.38
C ILE A 295 -7.07 -24.23 6.34
N GLY A 296 -6.81 -23.41 5.32
CA GLY A 296 -5.82 -23.65 4.29
C GLY A 296 -6.15 -24.80 3.32
N ALA A 297 -5.16 -25.22 2.53
CA ALA A 297 -5.26 -26.31 1.56
C ALA A 297 -4.22 -27.41 1.85
N TRP A 298 -4.56 -28.34 2.75
CA TRP A 298 -3.61 -29.36 3.25
C TRP A 298 -3.54 -30.64 2.41
N THR A 299 -4.41 -30.81 1.42
CA THR A 299 -4.51 -32.05 0.64
C THR A 299 -3.95 -31.86 -0.76
N SER A 300 -2.98 -32.68 -1.17
CA SER A 300 -2.47 -32.66 -2.56
C SER A 300 -3.54 -33.12 -3.55
N ASN A 301 -3.52 -32.52 -4.74
CA ASN A 301 -4.38 -32.97 -5.84
C ASN A 301 -3.95 -34.36 -6.34
N PRO A 302 -4.89 -35.28 -6.61
CA PRO A 302 -4.57 -36.59 -7.17
C PRO A 302 -4.04 -36.46 -8.59
N LEU A 303 -3.14 -37.37 -8.99
CA LEU A 303 -2.59 -37.42 -10.35
C LEU A 303 -3.65 -37.93 -11.34
N ARG A 304 -4.60 -38.76 -10.87
CA ARG A 304 -5.64 -39.43 -11.66
C ARG A 304 -5.06 -40.33 -12.75
N VAL A 305 -4.05 -41.09 -12.39
CA VAL A 305 -3.37 -42.06 -13.26
C VAL A 305 -3.35 -43.43 -12.58
N GLU A 306 -3.21 -44.47 -13.40
CA GLU A 306 -3.03 -45.83 -12.88
C GLU A 306 -1.77 -45.91 -11.99
N GLY A 307 -1.88 -46.58 -10.85
CA GLY A 307 -0.78 -46.78 -9.90
C GLY A 307 -0.54 -45.63 -8.91
N GLU A 308 -1.41 -44.61 -8.84
CA GLU A 308 -1.22 -43.46 -7.94
C GLU A 308 -1.25 -43.78 -6.44
N ASP A 309 -1.85 -44.91 -6.04
CA ASP A 309 -1.92 -45.38 -4.65
C ASP A 309 -0.74 -46.30 -4.24
N ALA A 310 0.29 -46.43 -5.10
CA ALA A 310 1.42 -47.32 -4.86
C ALA A 310 2.32 -46.86 -3.70
N GLU A 311 2.96 -47.82 -3.02
CA GLU A 311 3.98 -47.51 -2.03
C GLU A 311 5.17 -46.80 -2.70
N GLY A 312 5.56 -45.63 -2.20
CA GLY A 312 6.56 -44.75 -2.84
C GLY A 312 5.95 -43.54 -3.55
N VAL A 313 4.62 -43.45 -3.67
CA VAL A 313 3.95 -42.19 -4.01
C VAL A 313 3.77 -41.38 -2.73
N VAL A 314 4.47 -40.25 -2.66
CA VAL A 314 4.61 -39.46 -1.43
C VAL A 314 3.77 -38.19 -1.54
N ASN A 315 2.96 -37.92 -0.51
CA ASN A 315 2.25 -36.67 -0.40
C ASN A 315 3.24 -35.50 -0.16
N ALA A 316 3.30 -34.55 -1.08
CA ALA A 316 4.25 -33.42 -1.03
C ALA A 316 4.20 -32.61 0.28
N ILE A 317 3.00 -32.31 0.78
CA ILE A 317 2.85 -31.52 2.02
C ILE A 317 3.29 -32.32 3.24
N SER A 318 2.90 -33.60 3.30
CA SER A 318 3.29 -34.48 4.40
C SER A 318 4.81 -34.67 4.42
N PHE A 319 5.44 -34.86 3.26
CA PHE A 319 6.89 -34.95 3.13
C PHE A 319 7.64 -33.73 3.69
N LEU A 320 7.23 -32.52 3.28
CA LEU A 320 7.86 -31.29 3.77
C LEU A 320 7.59 -31.09 5.26
N GLY A 321 6.37 -31.31 5.72
CA GLY A 321 5.98 -31.16 7.12
C GLY A 321 6.72 -32.14 8.05
N GLU A 322 6.75 -33.42 7.70
CA GLU A 322 7.49 -34.46 8.42
C GLU A 322 8.98 -34.11 8.48
N LYS A 323 9.54 -33.58 7.38
CA LYS A 323 10.95 -33.19 7.36
C LYS A 323 11.24 -32.06 8.35
N VAL A 324 10.39 -31.02 8.37
CA VAL A 324 10.52 -29.89 9.30
C VAL A 324 10.38 -30.35 10.75
N GLU A 325 9.49 -31.29 11.03
CA GLU A 325 9.29 -31.85 12.37
C GLU A 325 10.42 -32.80 12.80
N GLY A 326 11.42 -33.05 11.94
CA GLY A 326 12.52 -33.98 12.22
C GLY A 326 12.11 -35.45 12.21
N LYS A 327 10.96 -35.78 11.60
CA LYS A 327 10.50 -37.16 11.43
C LYS A 327 11.25 -37.84 10.28
N SER A 328 11.20 -39.17 10.26
CA SER A 328 11.69 -39.95 9.12
C SER A 328 10.80 -39.69 7.92
N VAL A 329 11.42 -39.43 6.78
CA VAL A 329 10.74 -39.18 5.50
C VAL A 329 11.01 -40.33 4.52
N PRO A 330 10.15 -40.58 3.54
CA PRO A 330 10.26 -41.70 2.60
C PRO A 330 11.37 -41.55 1.54
N VAL A 331 12.06 -40.40 1.50
CA VAL A 331 13.18 -40.15 0.58
C VAL A 331 14.49 -40.26 1.35
N THR A 332 15.42 -41.06 0.84
CA THR A 332 16.71 -41.35 1.43
C THR A 332 17.87 -41.11 0.46
N GLU A 333 19.10 -41.20 0.99
CA GLU A 333 20.31 -40.99 0.20
C GLU A 333 20.45 -42.06 -0.89
N GLY A 334 20.67 -41.63 -2.14
CA GLY A 334 20.85 -42.50 -3.29
C GLY A 334 19.56 -42.85 -4.06
N ASP A 335 18.38 -42.52 -3.53
CA ASP A 335 17.10 -42.75 -4.22
C ASP A 335 17.00 -41.93 -5.51
N GLU A 336 16.37 -42.49 -6.54
CA GLU A 336 15.92 -41.75 -7.73
C GLU A 336 14.49 -41.24 -7.48
N VAL A 337 14.34 -39.91 -7.39
CA VAL A 337 13.08 -39.25 -7.03
C VAL A 337 12.53 -38.47 -8.22
N VAL A 338 11.25 -38.67 -8.51
CA VAL A 338 10.52 -37.91 -9.53
C VAL A 338 9.56 -36.93 -8.86
N VAL A 339 9.80 -35.63 -9.03
CA VAL A 339 8.91 -34.57 -8.55
C VAL A 339 8.08 -34.06 -9.73
N ILE A 340 6.75 -34.13 -9.61
CA ILE A 340 5.83 -33.73 -10.69
C ILE A 340 5.20 -32.39 -10.35
N GLY A 341 5.59 -31.33 -11.04
CA GLY A 341 5.08 -29.98 -10.79
C GLY A 341 6.02 -28.88 -11.27
N GLY A 342 5.58 -27.63 -11.14
CA GLY A 342 6.39 -26.46 -11.51
C GLY A 342 6.07 -25.22 -10.67
N GLY A 343 5.51 -25.42 -9.47
CA GLY A 343 5.24 -24.36 -8.49
C GLY A 343 6.24 -24.39 -7.33
N PHE A 344 6.09 -23.48 -6.36
CA PHE A 344 6.96 -23.43 -5.17
C PHE A 344 7.07 -24.77 -4.43
N THR A 345 5.94 -25.44 -4.18
CA THR A 345 5.94 -26.77 -3.54
C THR A 345 6.77 -27.80 -4.31
N ALA A 346 6.79 -27.74 -5.64
CA ALA A 346 7.59 -28.66 -6.45
C ALA A 346 9.08 -28.42 -6.20
N PHE A 347 9.52 -27.16 -6.23
CA PHE A 347 10.93 -26.83 -5.97
C PHE A 347 11.33 -27.05 -4.51
N ASP A 348 10.43 -26.80 -3.56
CA ASP A 348 10.68 -27.14 -2.15
C ASP A 348 10.88 -28.65 -1.97
N CYS A 349 10.06 -29.48 -2.61
CA CYS A 349 10.26 -30.93 -2.61
C CYS A 349 11.56 -31.32 -3.33
N THR A 350 11.82 -30.78 -4.51
CA THR A 350 13.03 -31.07 -5.30
C THR A 350 14.30 -30.78 -4.51
N ARG A 351 14.41 -29.55 -4.01
CA ARG A 351 15.58 -29.05 -3.28
C ARG A 351 15.75 -29.71 -1.92
N THR A 352 14.65 -30.10 -1.26
CA THR A 352 14.69 -30.93 -0.05
C THR A 352 15.22 -32.33 -0.36
N SER A 353 14.72 -32.98 -1.41
CA SER A 353 15.19 -34.31 -1.82
C SER A 353 16.67 -34.31 -2.23
N LEU A 354 17.13 -33.29 -2.96
CA LEU A 354 18.55 -33.11 -3.29
C LEU A 354 19.42 -33.00 -2.03
N ARG A 355 19.00 -32.21 -1.03
CA ARG A 355 19.70 -32.08 0.26
C ARG A 355 19.69 -33.35 1.10
N LEU A 356 18.74 -34.26 0.87
CA LEU A 356 18.73 -35.60 1.48
C LEU A 356 19.68 -36.57 0.76
N GLY A 357 20.33 -36.15 -0.33
CA GLY A 357 21.27 -36.96 -1.11
C GLY A 357 20.59 -37.82 -2.19
N ALA A 358 19.34 -37.54 -2.54
CA ALA A 358 18.65 -38.20 -3.63
C ALA A 358 19.02 -37.60 -4.99
N LYS A 359 18.89 -38.37 -6.07
CA LYS A 359 18.92 -37.87 -7.44
C LYS A 359 17.51 -37.46 -7.84
N VAL A 360 17.33 -36.23 -8.30
CA VAL A 360 15.99 -35.67 -8.48
C VAL A 360 15.72 -35.27 -9.92
N HIS A 361 14.65 -35.82 -10.49
CA HIS A 361 14.09 -35.42 -11.77
C HIS A 361 12.84 -34.57 -11.54
N THR A 362 12.88 -33.32 -11.97
CA THR A 362 11.72 -32.41 -11.87
C THR A 362 10.99 -32.40 -13.20
N MET A 363 9.74 -32.85 -13.20
CA MET A 363 8.95 -33.10 -14.41
C MET A 363 7.82 -32.09 -14.51
N TYR A 364 7.80 -31.30 -15.60
CA TYR A 364 6.79 -30.28 -15.81
C TYR A 364 6.12 -30.36 -17.17
N ARG A 365 4.79 -30.14 -17.19
CA ARG A 365 3.96 -30.31 -18.39
C ARG A 365 4.00 -29.18 -19.41
N ARG A 366 4.50 -27.99 -19.03
CA ARG A 366 4.53 -26.79 -19.88
C ARG A 366 5.98 -26.30 -20.06
N GLY A 367 6.14 -25.11 -20.65
CA GLY A 367 7.43 -24.43 -20.75
C GLY A 367 7.80 -23.67 -19.48
N ARG A 368 9.03 -23.17 -19.45
CA ARG A 368 9.58 -22.42 -18.31
C ARG A 368 8.77 -21.16 -18.00
N SER A 369 8.33 -20.43 -19.03
CA SER A 369 7.47 -19.23 -18.91
C SER A 369 6.12 -19.46 -18.25
N GLU A 370 5.62 -20.71 -18.22
CA GLU A 370 4.34 -21.04 -17.57
C GLU A 370 4.51 -21.63 -16.17
N MET A 371 5.73 -21.73 -15.64
CA MET A 371 5.98 -22.22 -14.29
C MET A 371 5.36 -21.26 -13.24
N GLY A 372 4.93 -21.84 -12.12
CA GLY A 372 4.36 -21.08 -11.01
C GLY A 372 5.40 -20.64 -9.98
N ALA A 373 6.57 -21.28 -9.93
CA ALA A 373 7.72 -20.84 -9.17
C ALA A 373 8.38 -19.62 -9.83
N THR A 374 9.11 -18.82 -9.05
CA THR A 374 9.97 -17.75 -9.59
C THR A 374 11.15 -18.35 -10.35
N GLU A 375 11.68 -17.61 -11.32
CA GLU A 375 12.84 -18.04 -12.11
C GLU A 375 14.04 -18.39 -11.21
N GLU A 376 14.29 -17.59 -10.17
CA GLU A 376 15.35 -17.81 -9.17
C GLU A 376 15.22 -19.17 -8.46
N GLU A 377 14.00 -19.60 -8.11
CA GLU A 377 13.79 -20.91 -7.46
C GLU A 377 14.06 -22.07 -8.45
N VAL A 378 13.78 -21.85 -9.74
CA VAL A 378 14.04 -22.84 -10.79
C VAL A 378 15.55 -22.95 -11.04
N GLU A 379 16.24 -21.82 -11.16
CA GLU A 379 17.69 -21.74 -11.32
C GLU A 379 18.42 -22.35 -10.13
N ASP A 380 17.97 -22.07 -8.90
CA ASP A 380 18.48 -22.69 -7.68
C ASP A 380 18.35 -24.21 -7.71
N GLY A 381 17.21 -24.74 -8.15
CA GLY A 381 16.99 -26.18 -8.25
C GLY A 381 17.92 -26.85 -9.27
N GLU A 382 18.14 -26.23 -10.43
CA GLU A 382 19.07 -26.73 -11.45
C GLU A 382 20.53 -26.64 -10.99
N ALA A 383 20.91 -25.54 -10.35
CA ALA A 383 22.26 -25.33 -9.83
C ALA A 383 22.59 -26.31 -8.68
N GLU A 384 21.59 -26.72 -7.90
CA GLU A 384 21.71 -27.77 -6.88
C GLU A 384 21.66 -29.20 -7.48
N GLY A 385 21.40 -29.35 -8.78
CA GLY A 385 21.57 -30.59 -9.52
C GLY A 385 20.29 -31.34 -9.91
N THR A 386 19.11 -30.71 -9.91
CA THR A 386 17.91 -31.37 -10.47
C THR A 386 17.98 -31.49 -11.98
N HIS A 387 17.54 -32.63 -12.52
CA HIS A 387 17.28 -32.76 -13.95
C HIS A 387 15.86 -32.25 -14.27
N LEU A 388 15.76 -30.99 -14.69
CA LEU A 388 14.49 -30.37 -15.08
C LEU A 388 14.09 -30.79 -16.49
N GLN A 389 12.99 -31.53 -16.61
CA GLN A 389 12.42 -31.90 -17.89
C GLN A 389 11.07 -31.22 -18.10
N LEU A 390 11.02 -30.36 -19.12
CA LEU A 390 9.84 -29.63 -19.54
C LEU A 390 9.01 -30.41 -20.58
N TYR A 391 7.78 -29.95 -20.80
CA TYR A 391 6.86 -30.51 -21.79
C TYR A 391 6.59 -32.01 -21.63
N VAL A 392 6.42 -32.48 -20.40
CA VAL A 392 6.14 -33.90 -20.10
C VAL A 392 4.94 -34.06 -19.19
N SER A 393 4.12 -35.07 -19.43
CA SER A 393 2.98 -35.41 -18.57
C SER A 393 2.97 -36.89 -18.27
N GLN A 394 2.74 -37.22 -17.01
CA GLN A 394 2.62 -38.57 -16.53
C GLN A 394 1.35 -39.24 -17.07
N THR A 395 1.46 -40.48 -17.51
CA THR A 395 0.34 -41.32 -18.00
C THR A 395 -0.01 -42.42 -17.03
N ARG A 396 0.99 -43.02 -16.37
CA ARG A 396 0.84 -44.05 -15.33
C ARG A 396 2.08 -44.14 -14.45
N ILE A 397 1.89 -44.64 -13.23
CA ILE A 397 2.98 -45.04 -12.33
C ILE A 397 3.25 -46.53 -12.57
N VAL A 398 4.50 -46.86 -12.88
CA VAL A 398 4.95 -48.23 -13.08
C VAL A 398 5.28 -48.83 -11.71
N THR A 399 4.61 -49.92 -11.37
CA THR A 399 4.74 -50.58 -10.07
C THR A 399 5.27 -51.99 -10.18
N GLU A 400 6.10 -52.41 -9.23
CA GLU A 400 6.55 -53.79 -9.03
C GLU A 400 6.19 -54.22 -7.60
N ASN A 401 5.41 -55.30 -7.44
CA ASN A 401 4.91 -55.76 -6.13
C ASN A 401 4.17 -54.70 -5.29
N GLY A 402 3.48 -53.75 -5.95
CA GLY A 402 2.77 -52.66 -5.28
C GLY A 402 3.63 -51.46 -4.88
N LYS A 403 4.94 -51.50 -5.16
CA LYS A 403 5.89 -50.41 -4.94
C LYS A 403 6.22 -49.70 -6.25
N VAL A 404 6.47 -48.39 -6.19
CA VAL A 404 6.97 -47.59 -7.33
C VAL A 404 8.27 -48.19 -7.87
N LYS A 405 8.34 -48.32 -9.20
CA LYS A 405 9.55 -48.68 -9.96
C LYS A 405 9.90 -47.67 -11.05
N GLY A 406 8.94 -46.83 -11.43
CA GLY A 406 9.13 -45.77 -12.42
C GLY A 406 7.83 -45.02 -12.71
N VAL A 407 7.92 -44.01 -13.58
CA VAL A 407 6.77 -43.27 -14.10
C VAL A 407 6.85 -43.25 -15.62
N GLU A 408 5.72 -43.57 -16.26
CA GLU A 408 5.58 -43.38 -17.71
C GLU A 408 5.13 -41.95 -18.00
N PHE A 409 5.85 -41.30 -18.90
CA PHE A 409 5.58 -39.95 -19.35
C PHE A 409 5.33 -39.94 -20.86
N LEU A 410 4.53 -38.98 -21.31
CA LEU A 410 4.43 -38.58 -22.71
C LEU A 410 4.97 -37.16 -22.90
N ARG A 411 5.36 -36.81 -24.13
CA ARG A 411 5.78 -35.45 -24.48
C ARG A 411 4.60 -34.58 -24.90
N ASN A 412 4.67 -33.30 -24.58
CA ASN A 412 3.69 -32.29 -24.92
C ASN A 412 4.23 -31.28 -25.92
N LYS A 413 3.31 -30.61 -26.63
CA LYS A 413 3.53 -29.30 -27.25
C LYS A 413 2.62 -28.27 -26.59
N LEU A 414 2.94 -26.98 -26.71
CA LEU A 414 2.05 -25.92 -26.23
C LEU A 414 0.93 -25.64 -27.24
N GLY A 415 -0.32 -25.65 -26.76
CA GLY A 415 -1.50 -25.19 -27.48
C GLY A 415 -1.84 -23.74 -27.17
N GLU A 416 -3.13 -23.41 -27.25
CA GLU A 416 -3.65 -22.08 -26.94
C GLU A 416 -3.61 -21.77 -25.42
N PRO A 417 -3.52 -20.48 -25.04
CA PRO A 417 -3.70 -20.03 -23.66
C PRO A 417 -5.01 -20.53 -23.04
N ASP A 418 -4.96 -20.95 -21.78
CA ASP A 418 -6.14 -21.18 -20.94
C ASP A 418 -6.65 -19.89 -20.30
N ALA A 419 -7.73 -19.97 -19.50
CA ALA A 419 -8.30 -18.80 -18.82
C ALA A 419 -7.36 -18.13 -17.81
N SER A 420 -6.27 -18.80 -17.41
CA SER A 420 -5.20 -18.21 -16.59
C SER A 420 -4.10 -17.54 -17.43
N GLY A 421 -4.27 -17.44 -18.75
CA GLY A 421 -3.29 -16.91 -19.70
C GLY A 421 -2.17 -17.90 -20.04
N ARG A 422 -2.12 -19.08 -19.40
CA ARG A 422 -1.04 -20.06 -19.60
C ARG A 422 -1.38 -21.02 -20.72
N ARG A 423 -0.42 -21.28 -21.60
CA ARG A 423 -0.61 -22.20 -22.74
C ARG A 423 -0.89 -23.62 -22.27
N ARG A 424 -1.90 -24.26 -22.86
CA ARG A 424 -2.30 -25.64 -22.51
C ARG A 424 -1.28 -26.65 -23.03
N PRO A 425 -0.93 -27.68 -22.24
CA PRO A 425 -0.16 -28.80 -22.75
C PRO A 425 -1.05 -29.67 -23.66
N VAL A 426 -0.56 -29.98 -24.85
CA VAL A 426 -1.21 -30.87 -25.82
C VAL A 426 -0.33 -32.11 -26.01
N PRO A 427 -0.81 -33.31 -25.65
CA PRO A 427 -0.06 -34.56 -25.81
C PRO A 427 0.40 -34.82 -27.24
N ILE A 428 1.59 -35.40 -27.39
CA ILE A 428 2.13 -35.92 -28.65
C ILE A 428 2.03 -37.45 -28.59
N PRO A 429 1.07 -38.08 -29.28
CA PRO A 429 0.93 -39.54 -29.28
C PRO A 429 2.18 -40.24 -29.82
N GLY A 430 2.56 -41.39 -29.23
CA GLY A 430 3.73 -42.16 -29.67
C GLY A 430 5.07 -41.66 -29.14
N SER A 431 5.04 -40.72 -28.19
CA SER A 431 6.23 -40.13 -27.55
C SER A 431 6.47 -40.63 -26.12
N GLU A 432 5.82 -41.73 -25.75
CA GLU A 432 5.83 -42.30 -24.41
C GLU A 432 7.22 -42.86 -24.06
N PHE A 433 7.65 -42.64 -22.82
CA PHE A 433 8.90 -43.18 -22.28
C PHE A 433 8.75 -43.42 -20.78
N ILE A 434 9.56 -44.34 -20.24
CA ILE A 434 9.56 -44.67 -18.81
C ILE A 434 10.83 -44.08 -18.19
N LEU A 435 10.66 -43.41 -17.05
CA LEU A 435 11.74 -42.97 -16.17
C LEU A 435 11.70 -43.83 -14.92
N GLU A 436 12.76 -44.60 -14.67
CA GLU A 436 12.88 -45.41 -13.45
C GLU A 436 13.07 -44.52 -12.23
N CYS A 437 12.38 -44.84 -11.13
CA CYS A 437 12.47 -44.09 -9.88
C CYS A 437 12.01 -44.94 -8.70
N ASP A 438 12.46 -44.58 -7.50
CA ASP A 438 12.12 -45.23 -6.24
C ASP A 438 10.97 -44.50 -5.52
N ALA A 439 10.83 -43.19 -5.75
CA ALA A 439 9.77 -42.37 -5.17
C ALA A 439 9.21 -41.34 -6.16
N VAL A 440 7.91 -41.05 -6.04
CA VAL A 440 7.20 -40.03 -6.82
C VAL A 440 6.56 -39.03 -5.87
N ILE A 441 6.78 -37.74 -6.10
CA ILE A 441 6.20 -36.65 -5.30
C ILE A 441 5.28 -35.80 -6.19
N PRO A 442 3.96 -36.01 -6.14
CA PRO A 442 2.99 -35.16 -6.84
C PRO A 442 2.87 -33.77 -6.19
N ALA A 443 3.35 -32.74 -6.87
CA ALA A 443 3.29 -31.33 -6.47
C ALA A 443 2.45 -30.51 -7.47
N ILE A 444 1.28 -31.03 -7.85
CA ILE A 444 0.38 -30.48 -8.87
C ILE A 444 -0.77 -29.62 -8.29
N GLY A 445 -0.53 -28.99 -7.15
CA GLY A 445 -1.47 -28.14 -6.43
C GLY A 445 -2.16 -28.84 -5.26
N GLN A 446 -2.88 -28.06 -4.47
CA GLN A 446 -3.51 -28.48 -3.22
C GLN A 446 -4.96 -28.04 -3.17
N LYS A 447 -5.73 -28.69 -2.30
CA LYS A 447 -7.12 -28.36 -1.98
C LYS A 447 -7.37 -28.44 -0.47
N PRO A 448 -8.41 -27.75 0.03
CA PRO A 448 -8.93 -27.94 1.38
C PRO A 448 -9.37 -29.37 1.65
N ASP A 449 -9.28 -29.78 2.91
CA ASP A 449 -9.92 -30.99 3.39
C ASP A 449 -11.42 -30.70 3.60
N THR A 450 -12.27 -31.26 2.74
CA THR A 450 -13.71 -31.02 2.79
C THR A 450 -14.40 -31.79 3.91
N SER A 451 -13.73 -32.75 4.56
CA SER A 451 -14.33 -33.56 5.63
C SER A 451 -14.53 -32.78 6.93
N VAL A 452 -13.87 -31.63 7.09
CA VAL A 452 -13.92 -30.80 8.29
C VAL A 452 -15.22 -30.01 8.45
N LEU A 453 -16.05 -29.92 7.40
CA LEU A 453 -17.35 -29.25 7.41
C LEU A 453 -18.42 -30.18 6.83
N ASP A 454 -19.49 -30.40 7.58
CA ASP A 454 -20.66 -31.15 7.13
C ASP A 454 -21.81 -30.23 6.68
N GLU A 455 -22.93 -30.79 6.23
CA GLU A 455 -24.10 -30.00 5.82
C GLU A 455 -24.70 -29.17 6.97
N LYS A 456 -24.53 -29.61 8.22
CA LYS A 456 -25.04 -28.90 9.41
C LYS A 456 -24.24 -27.65 9.71
N SER A 457 -22.98 -27.59 9.28
CA SER A 457 -22.15 -26.39 9.38
C SER A 457 -22.79 -25.17 8.71
N GLY A 458 -23.68 -25.35 7.73
CA GLY A 458 -24.31 -24.26 6.96
C GLY A 458 -23.38 -23.58 5.97
N VAL A 459 -22.15 -24.09 5.79
CA VAL A 459 -21.13 -23.56 4.89
C VAL A 459 -21.08 -24.41 3.63
N LYS A 460 -21.18 -23.78 2.45
CA LYS A 460 -21.12 -24.50 1.17
C LYS A 460 -19.71 -24.55 0.61
N TRP A 461 -19.46 -25.63 -0.13
CA TRP A 461 -18.26 -25.79 -0.95
C TRP A 461 -18.56 -25.43 -2.41
N THR A 462 -17.61 -24.81 -3.08
CA THR A 462 -17.65 -24.63 -4.53
C THR A 462 -17.35 -25.94 -5.26
N LYS A 463 -17.60 -25.98 -6.57
CA LYS A 463 -17.21 -27.12 -7.43
C LYS A 463 -15.70 -27.43 -7.43
N TRP A 464 -14.87 -26.52 -6.93
CA TRP A 464 -13.41 -26.65 -6.84
C TRP A 464 -12.94 -27.08 -5.45
N SER A 465 -13.86 -27.48 -4.56
CA SER A 465 -13.57 -27.87 -3.18
C SER A 465 -12.96 -26.73 -2.33
N THR A 466 -13.30 -25.48 -2.66
CA THR A 466 -13.01 -24.30 -1.83
C THR A 466 -14.28 -23.80 -1.15
N ILE A 467 -14.17 -23.03 -0.07
CA ILE A 467 -15.33 -22.48 0.66
C ILE A 467 -16.00 -21.39 -0.16
N GLN A 468 -17.32 -21.50 -0.31
CA GLN A 468 -18.13 -20.48 -0.97
C GLN A 468 -18.31 -19.26 -0.04
N THR A 469 -17.96 -18.09 -0.56
CA THR A 469 -18.10 -16.79 0.10
C THR A 469 -18.58 -15.75 -0.89
N ASN A 470 -19.14 -14.66 -0.39
CA ASN A 470 -19.19 -13.43 -1.16
C ASN A 470 -17.74 -12.94 -1.39
N PRO A 471 -17.34 -12.65 -2.64
CA PRO A 471 -15.95 -12.38 -2.98
C PRO A 471 -15.39 -11.06 -2.43
N HIS A 472 -16.25 -10.13 -1.99
CA HIS A 472 -15.84 -8.80 -1.53
C HIS A 472 -15.98 -8.62 -0.03
N ASN A 473 -16.99 -9.25 0.60
CA ASN A 473 -17.18 -9.18 2.06
C ASN A 473 -16.82 -10.48 2.81
N PHE A 474 -16.40 -11.53 2.09
CA PHE A 474 -15.88 -12.79 2.65
C PHE A 474 -16.85 -13.60 3.52
N MET A 475 -18.12 -13.19 3.63
CA MET A 475 -19.14 -13.92 4.38
C MET A 475 -19.58 -15.15 3.59
N THR A 476 -19.76 -16.27 4.29
CA THR A 476 -20.26 -17.53 3.72
C THR A 476 -21.79 -17.50 3.61
N ASP A 477 -22.40 -18.60 3.14
CA ASP A 477 -23.86 -18.78 3.20
C ASP A 477 -24.43 -18.78 4.62
N ARG A 478 -23.57 -18.98 5.64
CA ARG A 478 -23.95 -18.91 7.04
C ARG A 478 -23.61 -17.54 7.62
N GLU A 479 -24.63 -16.86 8.13
CA GLU A 479 -24.49 -15.56 8.79
C GLU A 479 -23.49 -15.63 9.96
N GLY A 480 -22.64 -14.62 10.07
CA GLY A 480 -21.59 -14.55 11.09
C GLY A 480 -20.37 -15.46 10.84
N VAL A 481 -20.36 -16.23 9.75
CA VAL A 481 -19.23 -17.08 9.36
C VAL A 481 -18.59 -16.56 8.08
N PHE A 482 -17.28 -16.34 8.13
CA PHE A 482 -16.44 -15.80 7.07
C PHE A 482 -15.33 -16.79 6.72
N ALA A 483 -14.75 -16.68 5.53
CA ALA A 483 -13.61 -17.52 5.15
C ALA A 483 -12.62 -16.79 4.23
N GLY A 484 -11.34 -17.15 4.32
CA GLY A 484 -10.30 -16.61 3.44
C GLY A 484 -8.97 -17.36 3.49
N GLY A 485 -8.01 -16.90 2.71
CA GLY A 485 -6.79 -17.61 2.38
C GLY A 485 -7.01 -18.76 1.40
N ASP A 486 -6.10 -19.74 1.41
CA ASP A 486 -6.14 -20.87 0.46
C ASP A 486 -7.44 -21.67 0.49
N CYS A 487 -8.15 -21.69 1.63
CA CYS A 487 -9.42 -22.40 1.72
C CYS A 487 -10.55 -21.77 0.89
N GLN A 488 -10.41 -20.49 0.54
CA GLN A 488 -11.36 -19.74 -0.28
C GLN A 488 -10.86 -19.60 -1.73
N MET A 489 -9.60 -19.23 -1.92
CA MET A 489 -9.01 -18.98 -3.25
C MET A 489 -8.50 -20.23 -3.98
N GLY A 490 -8.31 -21.34 -3.26
CA GLY A 490 -7.38 -22.40 -3.65
C GLY A 490 -5.93 -22.02 -3.30
N ALA A 491 -4.97 -22.91 -3.50
CA ALA A 491 -3.57 -22.66 -3.14
C ALA A 491 -3.00 -21.41 -3.83
N LYS A 492 -2.63 -20.40 -3.03
CA LYS A 492 -2.14 -19.09 -3.43
C LYS A 492 -0.87 -18.72 -2.67
N THR A 493 -0.39 -17.50 -2.85
CA THR A 493 0.84 -17.01 -2.23
C THR A 493 0.56 -16.53 -0.80
N VAL A 494 1.60 -16.50 0.04
CA VAL A 494 1.48 -16.04 1.44
C VAL A 494 0.92 -14.62 1.53
N ILE A 495 1.38 -13.71 0.64
CA ILE A 495 0.94 -12.31 0.64
C ILE A 495 -0.53 -12.15 0.25
N GLU A 496 -1.04 -12.97 -0.69
CA GLU A 496 -2.48 -13.00 -1.03
C GLU A 496 -3.31 -13.50 0.17
N CYS A 497 -2.81 -14.48 0.93
CA CYS A 497 -3.46 -14.95 2.15
C CYS A 497 -3.50 -13.86 3.24
N VAL A 498 -2.42 -13.09 3.40
CA VAL A 498 -2.37 -11.96 4.34
C VAL A 498 -3.37 -10.86 3.93
N ALA A 499 -3.44 -10.55 2.64
CA ALA A 499 -4.42 -9.60 2.09
C ALA A 499 -5.86 -10.03 2.39
N GLN A 500 -6.21 -11.30 2.15
CA GLN A 500 -7.54 -11.80 2.49
C GLN A 500 -7.81 -11.79 4.00
N GLY A 501 -6.80 -12.08 4.84
CA GLY A 501 -6.94 -11.94 6.29
C GLY A 501 -7.26 -10.51 6.72
N LYS A 502 -6.60 -9.51 6.11
CA LYS A 502 -6.88 -8.08 6.30
C LYS A 502 -8.32 -7.72 5.90
N LEU A 503 -8.74 -8.11 4.70
CA LEU A 503 -10.08 -7.80 4.21
C LEU A 503 -11.19 -8.54 4.98
N GLY A 504 -10.98 -9.82 5.30
CA GLY A 504 -11.87 -10.60 6.15
C GLY A 504 -12.05 -9.98 7.53
N ALA A 505 -10.97 -9.50 8.16
CA ALA A 505 -11.05 -8.78 9.43
C ALA A 505 -11.87 -7.48 9.33
N ARG A 506 -11.71 -6.72 8.24
CA ARG A 506 -12.51 -5.50 7.99
C ARG A 506 -14.00 -5.83 7.85
N ALA A 507 -14.33 -6.88 7.10
CA ALA A 507 -15.71 -7.32 6.92
C ALA A 507 -16.35 -7.82 8.22
N ILE A 508 -15.62 -8.62 9.01
CA ILE A 508 -16.07 -9.09 10.33
C ILE A 508 -16.29 -7.90 11.27
N HIS A 509 -15.37 -6.94 11.31
CA HIS A 509 -15.55 -5.76 12.16
C HIS A 509 -16.81 -4.97 11.75
N ALA A 510 -17.02 -4.70 10.47
CA ALA A 510 -18.21 -4.03 9.97
C ALA A 510 -19.50 -4.78 10.32
N TYR A 511 -19.52 -6.11 10.13
CA TYR A 511 -20.63 -6.98 10.54
C TYR A 511 -20.96 -6.84 12.03
N LEU A 512 -19.95 -6.93 12.89
CA LEU A 512 -20.12 -6.83 14.34
C LEU A 512 -20.55 -5.43 14.81
N MET A 513 -20.24 -4.40 14.03
CA MET A 513 -20.71 -3.03 14.25
C MET A 513 -22.11 -2.77 13.68
N GLY A 514 -22.71 -3.74 12.99
CA GLY A 514 -24.07 -3.65 12.46
C GLY A 514 -24.18 -2.91 11.12
N GLU A 515 -23.09 -2.85 10.35
CA GLU A 515 -23.13 -2.32 8.97
C GLU A 515 -23.83 -3.30 8.01
N ASP A 516 -24.40 -2.76 6.92
CA ASP A 516 -24.99 -3.55 5.84
C ASP A 516 -23.89 -4.23 5.01
N MET A 517 -23.91 -5.56 4.97
CA MET A 517 -22.88 -6.36 4.31
C MET A 517 -22.84 -6.22 2.78
N ASP A 518 -23.95 -5.83 2.14
CA ASP A 518 -23.97 -5.55 0.70
C ASP A 518 -23.25 -4.22 0.40
N GLU A 519 -23.41 -3.23 1.28
CA GLU A 519 -22.67 -1.97 1.17
C GLU A 519 -21.19 -2.15 1.49
N VAL A 520 -20.86 -2.97 2.49
CA VAL A 520 -19.48 -3.37 2.80
C VAL A 520 -18.84 -4.03 1.58
N ALA A 521 -19.56 -4.93 0.90
CA ALA A 521 -19.07 -5.59 -0.32
C ALA A 521 -18.76 -4.57 -1.43
N ARG A 522 -19.68 -3.64 -1.72
CA ARG A 522 -19.47 -2.59 -2.73
C ARG A 522 -18.28 -1.70 -2.39
N ARG A 523 -18.16 -1.28 -1.13
CA ARG A 523 -17.05 -0.44 -0.66
C ARG A 523 -15.70 -1.15 -0.82
N LEU A 524 -15.60 -2.40 -0.39
CA LEU A 524 -14.36 -3.17 -0.51
C LEU A 524 -14.01 -3.48 -1.98
N GLU A 525 -15.00 -3.75 -2.84
CA GLU A 525 -14.79 -3.90 -4.28
C GLU A 525 -14.18 -2.64 -4.92
N LEU A 526 -14.73 -1.47 -4.59
CA LEU A 526 -14.25 -0.19 -5.12
C LEU A 526 -12.83 0.13 -4.64
N GLU A 527 -12.51 -0.14 -3.38
CA GLU A 527 -11.18 0.11 -2.81
C GLU A 527 -10.10 -0.81 -3.40
N GLU A 528 -10.43 -2.08 -3.67
CA GLU A 528 -9.49 -3.06 -4.23
C GLU A 528 -9.39 -2.97 -5.77
N ARG A 529 -10.15 -2.08 -6.41
CA ARG A 529 -10.05 -1.84 -7.85
C ARG A 529 -8.72 -1.16 -8.16
N LYS A 530 -7.87 -1.87 -8.90
CA LYS A 530 -6.62 -1.29 -9.41
C LYS A 530 -6.94 -0.09 -10.32
N PRO A 531 -6.43 1.11 -10.00
CA PRO A 531 -6.51 2.22 -10.93
C PRO A 531 -5.58 1.94 -12.11
N ASP A 532 -6.03 2.28 -13.31
CA ASP A 532 -5.16 2.34 -14.47
C ASP A 532 -4.29 3.60 -14.30
N LEU A 533 -3.04 3.40 -13.90
CA LEU A 533 -2.09 4.49 -13.66
C LEU A 533 -1.35 4.79 -14.97
N PHE A 534 -1.29 6.07 -15.34
CA PHE A 534 -0.44 6.51 -16.45
C PHE A 534 1.02 6.13 -16.17
N ASP A 535 1.64 5.51 -17.17
CA ASP A 535 3.02 5.06 -17.13
C ASP A 535 3.93 6.18 -17.51
N ILE A 536 4.60 6.71 -16.51
CA ILE A 536 5.70 7.61 -16.79
C ILE A 536 6.89 7.25 -15.88
N VAL A 537 8.09 7.70 -16.24
CA VAL A 537 9.32 7.39 -15.51
C VAL A 537 10.07 8.69 -15.23
N PRO A 538 10.32 9.05 -13.95
CA PRO A 538 11.22 10.16 -13.65
C PRO A 538 12.65 9.75 -14.00
N TYR A 539 13.41 10.63 -14.64
CA TYR A 539 14.81 10.39 -14.95
C TYR A 539 15.66 10.33 -13.66
N LYS A 540 16.33 9.18 -13.42
CA LYS A 540 17.41 9.02 -12.45
C LYS A 540 18.63 8.39 -13.14
N PRO A 541 19.87 8.65 -12.64
CA PRO A 541 21.05 7.99 -13.16
C PRO A 541 21.02 6.47 -12.95
N VAL A 542 21.62 5.75 -13.89
CA VAL A 542 21.78 4.30 -13.85
C VAL A 542 22.70 3.90 -12.69
N GLU A 543 22.22 2.99 -11.85
CA GLU A 543 22.95 2.44 -10.71
C GLU A 543 22.69 0.93 -10.60
N PRO A 544 23.74 0.09 -10.56
CA PRO A 544 23.58 -1.36 -10.55
C PRO A 544 22.93 -1.84 -9.25
N LYS A 545 22.02 -2.81 -9.38
CA LYS A 545 21.33 -3.44 -8.26
C LYS A 545 22.30 -4.07 -7.29
N VAL A 546 22.05 -3.89 -5.99
CA VAL A 546 22.81 -4.59 -4.96
C VAL A 546 22.32 -6.03 -4.89
N LYS A 547 23.11 -6.95 -5.45
CA LYS A 547 22.77 -8.39 -5.46
C LYS A 547 22.70 -8.95 -4.04
N MET A 548 21.71 -9.78 -3.77
CA MET A 548 21.58 -10.51 -2.51
C MET A 548 22.81 -11.43 -2.34
N PRO A 549 23.52 -11.34 -1.22
CA PRO A 549 24.52 -12.35 -0.88
C PRO A 549 23.85 -13.72 -0.68
N MET A 550 24.28 -14.70 -1.47
CA MET A 550 23.75 -16.06 -1.44
C MET A 550 24.79 -17.04 -0.89
N LEU A 551 24.35 -18.09 -0.22
CA LEU A 551 25.19 -19.25 0.10
C LEU A 551 25.65 -19.90 -1.22
N PRO A 552 26.96 -20.13 -1.44
CA PRO A 552 27.45 -20.78 -2.66
C PRO A 552 26.81 -22.16 -2.87
N TYR A 553 26.55 -22.55 -4.12
CA TYR A 553 25.86 -23.81 -4.44
C TYR A 553 26.57 -25.04 -3.85
N GLU A 554 27.90 -25.08 -3.90
CA GLU A 554 28.75 -26.12 -3.33
C GLU A 554 28.52 -26.29 -1.81
N ASP A 555 28.18 -25.19 -1.12
CA ASP A 555 27.92 -25.17 0.31
C ASP A 555 26.44 -25.41 0.66
N ARG A 556 25.54 -25.56 -0.33
CA ARG A 556 24.11 -25.90 -0.10
C ARG A 556 23.88 -27.40 0.02
N GLU A 557 24.87 -28.21 -0.39
CA GLU A 557 24.78 -29.65 -0.35
C GLU A 557 24.63 -30.15 1.10
N ARG A 558 23.72 -31.12 1.27
CA ARG A 558 23.53 -31.87 2.52
C ARG A 558 23.27 -31.02 3.78
N ASN A 559 22.79 -29.79 3.63
CA ASN A 559 22.39 -28.98 4.77
C ASN A 559 21.19 -28.10 4.45
N PHE A 560 20.53 -27.64 5.51
CA PHE A 560 19.32 -26.82 5.46
C PHE A 560 19.57 -25.42 6.02
N ARG A 561 20.81 -24.90 5.87
CA ARG A 561 21.12 -23.51 6.27
C ARG A 561 20.39 -22.53 5.35
N ILE A 562 20.10 -21.35 5.88
CA ILE A 562 19.50 -20.28 5.09
C ILE A 562 20.38 -19.95 3.87
N ILE A 563 19.76 -19.85 2.69
CA ILE A 563 20.49 -19.59 1.45
C ILE A 563 20.67 -18.10 1.17
N GLU A 564 19.71 -17.26 1.58
CA GLU A 564 19.82 -15.82 1.50
C GLU A 564 20.48 -15.28 2.76
N MET A 565 21.69 -14.75 2.63
CA MET A 565 22.52 -14.33 3.77
C MET A 565 22.15 -12.92 4.28
N GLY A 566 21.23 -12.23 3.61
CA GLY A 566 20.78 -10.89 3.94
C GLY A 566 21.74 -9.79 3.49
N TYR A 567 21.30 -8.54 3.66
CA TYR A 567 22.10 -7.35 3.33
C TYR A 567 22.83 -6.82 4.56
N LEU A 568 24.03 -6.28 4.34
CA LEU A 568 24.62 -5.33 5.30
C LEU A 568 23.82 -4.03 5.31
N ARG A 569 23.85 -3.29 6.42
CA ARG A 569 23.12 -2.01 6.55
C ARG A 569 23.40 -1.04 5.40
N GLU A 570 24.67 -0.85 5.05
CA GLU A 570 25.09 0.04 3.96
C GLU A 570 24.60 -0.43 2.59
N GLN A 571 24.54 -1.75 2.38
CA GLN A 571 24.01 -2.35 1.16
C GLN A 571 22.50 -2.10 1.02
N ALA A 572 21.75 -2.29 2.11
CA ALA A 572 20.31 -2.02 2.14
C ALA A 572 20.01 -0.53 1.95
N GLN A 573 20.76 0.37 2.60
CA GLN A 573 20.66 1.82 2.40
C GLN A 573 20.87 2.22 0.95
N ARG A 574 21.94 1.70 0.33
CA ARG A 574 22.26 1.97 -1.07
C ARG A 574 21.20 1.43 -2.03
N GLU A 575 20.72 0.21 -1.80
CA GLU A 575 19.67 -0.40 -2.62
C GLU A 575 18.35 0.38 -2.51
N ALA A 576 17.97 0.81 -1.30
CA ALA A 576 16.76 1.59 -1.09
C ALA A 576 16.86 3.00 -1.70
N ALA A 577 18.04 3.63 -1.68
CA ALA A 577 18.27 4.96 -2.26
C ALA A 577 18.06 5.00 -3.80
N ARG A 578 18.16 3.85 -4.48
CA ARG A 578 17.85 3.72 -5.91
C ARG A 578 16.37 3.96 -6.22
N CYS A 579 15.47 3.85 -5.23
CA CYS A 579 14.03 4.05 -5.40
C CYS A 579 13.75 5.39 -6.10
N LEU A 580 12.88 5.36 -7.11
CA LEU A 580 12.50 6.55 -7.88
C LEU A 580 11.52 7.46 -7.13
N GLN A 581 10.99 7.03 -5.98
CA GLN A 581 9.95 7.76 -5.23
C GLN A 581 8.75 8.13 -6.13
N CYS A 582 8.21 7.12 -6.84
CA CYS A 582 7.08 7.25 -7.78
C CYS A 582 5.73 7.57 -7.08
N ALA A 583 5.74 8.22 -5.91
CA ALA A 583 4.54 8.68 -5.22
C ALA A 583 4.33 10.18 -5.47
N CYS A 584 3.08 10.59 -5.74
CA CYS A 584 2.71 11.99 -5.66
C CYS A 584 2.50 12.37 -4.18
N PRO A 585 3.20 13.37 -3.63
CA PRO A 585 2.99 13.83 -2.25
C PRO A 585 1.58 14.38 -2.00
N SER A 586 0.86 14.76 -3.05
CA SER A 586 -0.52 15.27 -2.97
C SER A 586 -1.59 14.20 -3.24
N ALA A 587 -1.19 12.93 -3.38
CA ALA A 587 -2.14 11.83 -3.55
C ALA A 587 -3.14 11.76 -2.38
N GLY A 588 -4.42 11.61 -2.70
CA GLY A 588 -5.53 11.58 -1.73
C GLY A 588 -6.07 12.96 -1.33
N GLN A 589 -5.37 14.05 -1.67
CA GLN A 589 -5.81 15.44 -1.39
C GLN A 589 -5.88 16.29 -2.67
N CYS A 590 -5.54 15.73 -3.82
CA CYS A 590 -5.52 16.41 -5.11
C CYS A 590 -6.92 16.45 -5.75
N ASP A 591 -7.44 17.64 -5.99
CA ASP A 591 -8.76 17.82 -6.63
C ASP A 591 -8.78 17.24 -8.06
N LEU A 592 -7.67 17.35 -8.80
CA LEU A 592 -7.55 16.74 -10.13
C LEU A 592 -7.70 15.22 -10.07
N GLN A 593 -7.05 14.58 -9.09
CA GLN A 593 -7.15 13.14 -8.87
C GLN A 593 -8.59 12.74 -8.50
N LYS A 594 -9.20 13.46 -7.54
CA LYS A 594 -10.59 13.24 -7.11
C LYS A 594 -11.55 13.26 -8.30
N TYR A 595 -11.55 14.35 -9.07
CA TYR A 595 -12.47 14.48 -10.20
C TYR A 595 -12.18 13.47 -11.31
N SER A 596 -10.92 13.08 -11.52
CA SER A 596 -10.56 12.04 -12.50
C SER A 596 -11.18 10.69 -12.15
N ILE A 597 -11.11 10.29 -10.88
CA ILE A 597 -11.73 9.05 -10.39
C ILE A 597 -13.26 9.12 -10.53
N GLU A 598 -13.88 10.23 -10.08
CA GLU A 598 -15.34 10.43 -10.17
C GLU A 598 -15.86 10.37 -11.62
N HIS A 599 -15.05 10.80 -12.60
CA HIS A 599 -15.40 10.78 -14.03
C HIS A 599 -14.89 9.52 -14.76
N GLY A 600 -14.45 8.50 -14.02
CA GLY A 600 -14.06 7.19 -14.53
C GLY A 600 -12.86 7.23 -15.47
N LEU A 601 -11.94 8.18 -15.28
CA LEU A 601 -10.74 8.32 -16.10
C LEU A 601 -9.69 7.29 -15.69
N ALA A 602 -9.83 6.12 -16.30
CA ALA A 602 -8.83 5.04 -16.31
C ALA A 602 -7.91 5.11 -17.53
N ASP A 603 -8.40 5.65 -18.65
CA ASP A 603 -7.66 5.80 -19.90
C ASP A 603 -7.94 7.18 -20.49
N ASN A 604 -6.90 7.81 -21.05
CA ASN A 604 -6.96 9.15 -21.63
C ASN A 604 -6.69 9.07 -23.14
N ARG A 605 -7.73 9.34 -23.92
CA ARG A 605 -7.69 9.35 -25.39
C ARG A 605 -6.73 10.36 -26.03
N PHE A 606 -6.28 11.37 -25.28
CA PHE A 606 -5.36 12.40 -25.74
C PHE A 606 -3.93 12.17 -25.25
N HIS A 607 -3.67 11.03 -24.62
CA HIS A 607 -2.37 10.63 -24.11
C HIS A 607 -1.77 9.60 -25.08
N ASP A 608 -0.75 10.00 -25.86
CA ASP A 608 -0.07 9.12 -26.81
C ASP A 608 1.18 8.50 -26.16
N GLY A 609 1.27 7.18 -26.08
CA GLY A 609 2.25 6.43 -25.27
C GLY A 609 3.73 6.48 -25.71
N GLU A 610 4.15 7.44 -26.54
CA GLU A 610 5.55 7.63 -26.93
C GLU A 610 6.23 8.67 -26.00
N PRO A 611 7.29 8.33 -25.26
CA PRO A 611 7.97 9.22 -24.31
C PRO A 611 8.53 10.52 -24.92
N SER A 612 8.65 10.62 -26.25
CA SER A 612 9.22 11.77 -26.94
C SER A 612 8.34 13.01 -26.96
N ASP A 613 7.05 12.87 -26.64
CA ASP A 613 6.04 13.91 -26.86
C ASP A 613 5.63 14.64 -25.57
N TYR A 614 6.23 14.28 -24.42
CA TYR A 614 5.97 14.90 -23.12
C TYR A 614 7.02 15.93 -22.77
N HIS A 615 6.58 16.99 -22.08
CA HIS A 615 7.50 17.87 -21.40
C HIS A 615 7.95 17.24 -20.07
N ASP A 616 9.16 16.67 -20.06
CA ASP A 616 9.84 16.26 -18.83
C ASP A 616 10.68 17.43 -18.30
N TYR A 617 10.13 18.11 -17.29
CA TYR A 617 10.79 19.24 -16.64
C TYR A 617 11.59 18.77 -15.42
N ASP A 618 12.76 19.35 -15.21
CA ASP A 618 13.52 19.13 -13.97
C ASP A 618 12.75 19.63 -12.74
N PHE A 619 12.87 18.89 -11.63
CA PHE A 619 12.39 19.34 -10.32
C PHE A 619 13.20 20.54 -9.85
N ASP A 620 12.52 21.61 -9.45
CA ASP A 620 13.14 22.79 -8.87
C ASP A 620 13.05 22.73 -7.34
N LEU A 621 14.16 22.30 -6.73
CA LEU A 621 14.36 22.22 -5.28
C LEU A 621 15.27 23.36 -4.78
N SER A 622 15.54 24.37 -5.61
CA SER A 622 16.52 25.41 -5.31
C SER A 622 16.05 26.40 -4.23
N HIS A 623 14.74 26.54 -4.01
CA HIS A 623 14.18 27.46 -3.03
C HIS A 623 13.98 26.78 -1.67
N SER A 624 14.49 27.42 -0.61
CA SER A 624 14.54 26.89 0.77
C SER A 624 13.19 26.51 1.38
N PHE A 625 12.07 26.97 0.82
CA PHE A 625 10.74 26.83 1.43
C PHE A 625 9.66 26.28 0.50
N ILE A 626 9.89 26.31 -0.81
CA ILE A 626 8.87 25.99 -1.80
C ILE A 626 9.52 25.05 -2.81
N LEU A 627 9.03 23.83 -2.88
CA LEU A 627 9.43 22.85 -3.88
C LEU A 627 8.52 23.01 -5.09
N ARG A 628 9.11 22.95 -6.29
CA ARG A 628 8.38 23.09 -7.53
C ARG A 628 8.62 21.89 -8.44
N ASP A 629 7.52 21.27 -8.83
CA ASP A 629 7.46 20.16 -9.77
C ASP A 629 6.55 20.58 -10.94
N PRO A 630 7.13 21.10 -12.03
CA PRO A 630 6.35 21.57 -13.16
C PRO A 630 5.56 20.47 -13.87
N ASN A 631 5.97 19.20 -13.74
CA ASN A 631 5.30 18.05 -14.34
C ASN A 631 3.88 17.81 -13.79
N LYS A 632 3.56 18.38 -12.63
CA LYS A 632 2.22 18.36 -12.02
C LYS A 632 1.34 19.55 -12.40
N CYS A 633 1.88 20.54 -13.13
CA CYS A 633 1.17 21.78 -13.39
C CYS A 633 0.08 21.59 -14.44
N ILE A 634 -1.18 21.92 -14.11
CA ILE A 634 -2.29 21.96 -15.08
C ILE A 634 -2.54 23.36 -15.65
N ASN A 635 -1.58 24.27 -15.49
CA ASN A 635 -1.65 25.63 -16.01
C ASN A 635 -2.91 26.42 -15.58
N CYS A 636 -3.42 26.18 -14.35
CA CYS A 636 -4.61 26.87 -13.84
C CYS A 636 -4.37 28.34 -13.50
N THR A 637 -3.11 28.79 -13.46
CA THR A 637 -2.64 30.16 -13.16
C THR A 637 -2.92 30.68 -11.75
N GLN A 638 -3.47 29.89 -10.84
CA GLN A 638 -3.79 30.37 -9.48
C GLN A 638 -2.55 30.84 -8.71
N CYS A 639 -1.41 30.16 -8.84
CA CYS A 639 -0.16 30.55 -8.20
C CYS A 639 0.40 31.88 -8.72
N VAL A 640 0.27 32.14 -10.03
CA VAL A 640 0.62 33.43 -10.67
C VAL A 640 -0.25 34.53 -10.08
N ARG A 641 -1.56 34.31 -10.12
CA ARG A 641 -2.56 35.31 -9.73
C ARG A 641 -2.54 35.62 -8.24
N VAL A 642 -2.43 34.63 -7.36
CA VAL A 642 -2.32 34.89 -5.91
C VAL A 642 -1.03 35.64 -5.58
N CYS A 643 0.06 35.35 -6.30
CA CYS A 643 1.34 36.02 -6.09
C CYS A 643 1.29 37.50 -6.55
N HIS A 644 0.63 37.79 -7.66
CA HIS A 644 0.45 39.14 -8.20
C HIS A 644 -0.69 39.92 -7.52
N ASP A 645 -1.92 39.40 -7.56
CA ASP A 645 -3.15 40.12 -7.19
C ASP A 645 -3.34 40.24 -5.67
N VAL A 646 -2.89 39.25 -4.89
CA VAL A 646 -3.17 39.16 -3.44
C VAL A 646 -1.94 39.49 -2.61
N ILE A 647 -0.79 38.86 -2.91
CA ILE A 647 0.42 39.05 -2.12
C ILE A 647 1.23 40.25 -2.62
N GLY A 648 1.37 40.43 -3.95
CA GLY A 648 2.07 41.56 -4.58
C GLY A 648 3.47 41.29 -5.20
N PRO A 649 4.28 40.30 -4.79
CA PRO A 649 5.63 40.07 -5.33
C PRO A 649 5.73 39.64 -6.80
N ASP A 650 4.64 39.14 -7.40
CA ASP A 650 4.59 38.77 -8.84
C ASP A 650 5.76 37.87 -9.31
N CYS A 651 6.09 36.83 -8.53
CA CYS A 651 7.27 36.00 -8.78
C CYS A 651 7.07 34.93 -9.86
N TYR A 652 5.84 34.72 -10.34
CA TYR A 652 5.52 33.69 -11.32
C TYR A 652 4.86 34.29 -12.56
N GLY A 653 5.06 33.66 -13.72
CA GLY A 653 4.41 34.01 -14.97
C GLY A 653 4.16 32.79 -15.86
N MET A 654 3.29 32.96 -16.86
CA MET A 654 3.06 31.95 -17.91
C MET A 654 4.02 32.21 -19.08
N PHE A 655 4.82 31.21 -19.41
CA PHE A 655 5.78 31.25 -20.52
C PHE A 655 5.48 30.15 -21.53
N GLY A 656 5.90 30.32 -22.78
CA GLY A 656 5.62 29.36 -23.85
C GLY A 656 4.27 29.58 -24.55
N LYS A 657 3.89 28.63 -25.42
CA LYS A 657 2.63 28.64 -26.19
C LYS A 657 2.15 27.21 -26.45
N GLY A 658 0.83 27.02 -26.50
CA GLY A 658 0.26 25.70 -26.80
C GLY A 658 0.60 24.70 -25.71
N PHE A 659 1.06 23.51 -26.09
CA PHE A 659 1.50 22.47 -25.16
C PHE A 659 2.78 22.85 -24.41
N ASP A 660 3.62 23.73 -24.96
CA ASP A 660 4.87 24.18 -24.32
C ASP A 660 4.64 25.25 -23.22
N THR A 661 3.38 25.45 -22.80
CA THR A 661 3.04 26.50 -21.84
C THR A 661 3.38 26.03 -20.42
N ILE A 662 4.18 26.80 -19.70
CA ILE A 662 4.64 26.50 -18.34
C ILE A 662 4.49 27.72 -17.43
N VAL A 663 4.04 27.49 -16.20
CA VAL A 663 4.19 28.46 -15.11
C VAL A 663 5.64 28.42 -14.63
N SER A 664 6.41 29.51 -14.78
CA SER A 664 7.79 29.63 -14.28
C SER A 664 8.07 31.00 -13.65
N THR A 665 9.29 31.21 -13.16
CA THR A 665 9.80 32.51 -12.72
C THR A 665 10.29 33.33 -13.92
N PRO A 666 10.33 34.67 -13.85
CA PRO A 666 10.98 35.50 -14.85
C PRO A 666 12.42 35.04 -15.11
N PHE A 667 12.81 34.88 -16.37
CA PHE A 667 14.13 34.38 -16.80
C PHE A 667 14.48 32.96 -16.32
N ASN A 668 13.51 32.19 -15.81
CA ASN A 668 13.69 30.82 -15.33
C ASN A 668 14.79 30.68 -14.26
N VAL A 669 14.94 31.69 -13.40
CA VAL A 669 15.86 31.66 -12.25
C VAL A 669 15.22 30.96 -11.06
N SER A 670 16.04 30.60 -10.07
CA SER A 670 15.50 30.09 -8.80
C SER A 670 14.49 31.08 -8.22
N LEU A 671 13.42 30.57 -7.62
CA LEU A 671 12.50 31.41 -6.85
C LEU A 671 13.24 32.18 -5.73
N HIS A 672 14.39 31.66 -5.27
CA HIS A 672 15.22 32.32 -4.26
C HIS A 672 15.84 33.63 -4.77
N ASP A 673 16.01 33.74 -6.08
CA ASP A 673 16.58 34.91 -6.74
C ASP A 673 15.49 35.90 -7.22
N THR A 674 14.24 35.69 -6.80
CA THR A 674 13.10 36.58 -7.06
C THR A 674 12.69 37.34 -5.80
N ASP A 675 11.69 38.24 -5.90
CA ASP A 675 11.12 38.96 -4.75
C ASP A 675 10.24 38.08 -3.83
N CYS A 676 10.38 36.75 -3.92
CA CYS A 676 9.59 35.79 -3.15
C CYS A 676 9.82 35.95 -1.64
N VAL A 677 8.75 36.30 -0.92
CA VAL A 677 8.75 36.40 0.55
C VAL A 677 8.45 35.08 1.25
N SER A 678 8.36 33.97 0.51
CA SER A 678 8.13 32.62 1.06
C SER A 678 6.84 32.48 1.89
N CYS A 679 5.78 33.21 1.54
CA CYS A 679 4.50 33.20 2.26
C CYS A 679 3.70 31.89 2.10
N GLY A 680 3.99 31.09 1.08
CA GLY A 680 3.30 29.82 0.80
C GLY A 680 1.90 29.98 0.18
N ALA A 681 1.45 31.18 -0.15
CA ALA A 681 0.13 31.38 -0.77
C ALA A 681 -0.02 30.64 -2.11
N CYS A 682 1.05 30.57 -2.91
CA CYS A 682 1.06 29.81 -4.15
C CYS A 682 0.91 28.29 -3.94
N VAL A 683 1.39 27.76 -2.81
CA VAL A 683 1.21 26.35 -2.42
C VAL A 683 -0.23 26.11 -2.00
N GLN A 684 -0.83 27.01 -1.22
CA GLN A 684 -2.22 26.89 -0.75
C GLN A 684 -3.25 26.82 -1.87
N VAL A 685 -3.03 27.59 -2.94
CA VAL A 685 -3.96 27.65 -4.08
C VAL A 685 -3.62 26.64 -5.19
N CYS A 686 -2.62 25.77 -5.00
CA CYS A 686 -2.21 24.81 -6.03
C CYS A 686 -3.09 23.55 -5.97
N PRO A 687 -3.94 23.27 -6.98
CA PRO A 687 -4.88 22.16 -6.94
C PRO A 687 -4.25 20.78 -7.17
N THR A 688 -2.99 20.73 -7.65
CA THR A 688 -2.31 19.50 -8.08
C THR A 688 -1.02 19.19 -7.32
N GLY A 689 -0.59 20.06 -6.41
CA GLY A 689 0.69 19.89 -5.72
C GLY A 689 1.93 20.12 -6.58
N SER A 690 1.80 20.86 -7.69
CA SER A 690 2.97 21.33 -8.47
C SER A 690 3.86 22.27 -7.64
N LEU A 691 3.27 23.02 -6.71
CA LEU A 691 3.99 23.80 -5.71
C LEU A 691 3.68 23.21 -4.33
N MET A 692 4.72 22.91 -3.57
CA MET A 692 4.61 22.30 -2.24
C MET A 692 5.49 23.04 -1.23
N MET A 693 5.10 23.02 0.04
CA MET A 693 6.00 23.46 1.10
C MET A 693 7.11 22.44 1.26
N ALA A 694 8.36 22.90 1.32
CA ALA A 694 9.46 22.02 1.70
C ALA A 694 9.28 21.56 3.14
N GLU A 695 9.43 20.25 3.38
CA GLU A 695 9.34 19.69 4.73
C GLU A 695 10.49 20.23 5.59
N ARG A 696 10.16 20.77 6.76
CA ARG A 696 11.11 21.49 7.61
C ARG A 696 11.46 20.66 8.84
N HIS A 697 12.73 20.27 8.95
CA HIS A 697 13.34 19.94 10.24
C HIS A 697 13.94 21.22 10.86
N LEU A 698 13.08 22.13 11.32
CA LEU A 698 13.51 23.30 12.09
C LEU A 698 14.06 22.85 13.45
N THR A 699 15.38 22.88 13.62
CA THR A 699 16.03 22.64 14.91
C THR A 699 16.24 23.92 15.70
N ARG A 700 16.30 25.08 15.02
CA ARG A 700 16.74 26.36 15.59
C ARG A 700 15.94 27.54 15.04
N TYR A 701 15.64 28.51 15.90
CA TYR A 701 15.06 29.81 15.57
C TYR A 701 16.05 30.92 15.93
N SER A 702 16.29 31.88 15.04
CA SER A 702 17.12 33.05 15.33
C SER A 702 16.35 34.35 15.11
N PHE A 703 16.39 35.24 16.10
CA PHE A 703 15.83 36.58 16.02
C PHE A 703 16.94 37.61 15.97
N ALA A 704 17.01 38.36 14.87
CA ALA A 704 17.87 39.54 14.74
C ALA A 704 17.24 40.72 15.48
N LEU A 705 17.45 40.77 16.81
CA LEU A 705 16.88 41.80 17.68
C LEU A 705 17.45 43.20 17.41
N ASP A 706 18.60 43.30 16.77
CA ASP A 706 19.20 44.54 16.28
C ASP A 706 18.38 45.15 15.13
N ARG A 707 17.73 44.32 14.32
CA ARG A 707 16.87 44.73 13.20
C ARG A 707 15.40 44.87 13.58
N CYS A 708 14.96 44.19 14.64
CA CYS A 708 13.59 44.30 15.13
C CYS A 708 13.32 45.71 15.66
N ILE A 709 12.36 46.41 15.06
CA ILE A 709 11.92 47.73 15.51
C ILE A 709 10.82 47.67 16.59
N PHE A 710 10.42 46.47 17.00
CA PHE A 710 9.33 46.24 17.95
C PHE A 710 8.02 46.89 17.47
N CYS A 711 7.63 46.71 16.20
CA CYS A 711 6.36 47.24 15.68
C CYS A 711 5.15 46.39 16.06
N GLY A 712 5.34 45.09 16.32
CA GLY A 712 4.24 44.15 16.60
C GLY A 712 3.66 43.49 15.35
N ASP A 713 4.01 43.94 14.15
CA ASP A 713 3.43 43.43 12.88
C ASP A 713 3.56 41.91 12.74
N CYS A 714 4.69 41.33 13.16
CA CYS A 714 4.90 39.88 13.10
C CYS A 714 3.94 39.09 14.00
N VAL A 715 3.43 39.68 15.08
CA VAL A 715 2.38 39.10 15.95
C VAL A 715 1.03 39.18 15.26
N GLU A 716 0.70 40.32 14.65
CA GLU A 716 -0.57 40.52 13.96
C GLU A 716 -0.71 39.67 12.71
N VAL A 717 0.35 39.55 11.91
CA VAL A 717 0.33 38.80 10.65
C VAL A 717 0.51 37.29 10.83
N CYS A 718 0.79 36.80 12.05
CA CYS A 718 1.01 35.39 12.29
C CYS A 718 -0.31 34.61 12.16
N PRO A 719 -0.49 33.76 11.13
CA PRO A 719 -1.77 33.10 10.87
C PRO A 719 -2.11 32.03 11.93
N HIS A 720 -1.12 31.60 12.71
CA HIS A 720 -1.25 30.56 13.73
C HIS A 720 -1.23 31.11 15.16
N GLY A 721 -1.05 32.43 15.34
CA GLY A 721 -0.90 33.02 16.68
C GLY A 721 0.32 32.49 17.45
N ALA A 722 1.36 32.05 16.74
CA ALA A 722 2.58 31.49 17.31
C ALA A 722 3.44 32.52 18.06
N LEU A 723 3.19 33.82 17.82
CA LEU A 723 3.85 34.94 18.48
C LEU A 723 2.81 35.70 19.32
N GLY A 724 3.24 36.27 20.44
CA GLY A 724 2.39 37.07 21.32
C GLY A 724 3.17 38.16 22.01
N GLU A 725 2.52 39.30 22.24
CA GLU A 725 3.12 40.40 23.00
C GLU A 725 3.09 40.11 24.50
N THR A 726 4.17 40.46 25.19
CA THR A 726 4.21 40.42 26.65
C THR A 726 4.03 41.83 27.23
N PRO A 727 3.56 41.98 28.47
CA PRO A 727 3.46 43.30 29.14
C PRO A 727 4.80 44.04 29.25
N ASN A 728 5.92 43.36 28.99
CA ASN A 728 7.26 43.92 29.02
C ASN A 728 7.65 44.63 27.72
N PHE A 729 6.79 44.65 26.69
CA PHE A 729 7.05 45.31 25.40
C PHE A 729 7.38 46.81 25.54
N GLU A 730 6.75 47.52 26.49
CA GLU A 730 7.06 48.93 26.76
C GLU A 730 8.28 49.13 27.69
N LEU A 731 8.78 48.06 28.33
CA LEU A 731 9.85 48.10 29.35
C LEU A 731 11.13 47.36 28.92
N SER A 732 11.19 46.88 27.69
CA SER A 732 12.34 46.15 27.17
C SER A 732 13.55 47.07 26.96
N PHE A 733 14.35 47.23 28.01
CA PHE A 733 15.74 47.69 27.93
C PHE A 733 16.67 46.60 27.34
N PHE A 734 16.23 45.88 26.31
CA PHE A 734 17.13 44.95 25.62
C PHE A 734 18.23 45.77 24.99
N ASN A 735 19.47 45.42 25.33
CA ASN A 735 20.63 46.07 24.77
C ASN A 735 20.59 45.84 23.25
N ARG A 736 20.34 46.90 22.46
CA ARG A 736 20.30 46.87 20.97
C ARG A 736 21.59 46.32 20.33
N PHE A 737 22.62 46.08 21.14
CA PHE A 737 23.93 45.58 20.77
C PHE A 737 24.19 44.12 21.21
N GLY A 738 23.16 43.37 21.62
CA GLY A 738 23.24 41.94 21.92
C GLY A 738 23.20 41.07 20.66
N SER A 739 23.91 39.95 20.66
CA SER A 739 23.91 38.94 19.59
C SER A 739 22.51 38.36 19.34
N ASP A 740 22.24 37.92 18.11
CA ASP A 740 21.04 37.20 17.69
C ASP A 740 20.53 36.23 18.77
N VAL A 741 19.26 36.38 19.16
CA VAL A 741 18.66 35.44 20.10
C VAL A 741 18.36 34.17 19.34
N THR A 742 19.13 33.14 19.67
CA THR A 742 18.94 31.79 19.17
C THR A 742 18.15 30.98 20.19
N LEU A 743 17.07 30.35 19.74
CA LEU A 743 16.30 29.38 20.52
C LEU A 743 16.35 28.02 19.82
N GLU A 744 16.78 26.98 20.52
CA GLU A 744 16.70 25.61 20.03
C GLU A 744 15.26 25.10 20.21
N LYS A 745 14.81 24.19 19.33
CA LYS A 745 13.46 23.61 19.36
C LYS A 745 13.16 22.89 20.69
N GLU A 746 14.16 22.24 21.26
CA GLU A 746 14.07 21.55 22.55
C GLU A 746 13.85 22.53 23.72
N ASP A 747 14.44 23.72 23.65
CA ASP A 747 14.25 24.76 24.65
C ASP A 747 12.85 25.37 24.59
N LEU A 748 12.31 25.55 23.37
CA LEU A 748 10.92 26.00 23.15
C LEU A 748 9.89 24.97 23.62
N ALA A 749 10.15 23.67 23.42
CA ALA A 749 9.26 22.59 23.86
C ALA A 749 9.19 22.46 25.39
N ASN A 750 10.27 22.82 26.10
CA ASN A 750 10.34 22.82 27.56
C ASN A 750 10.01 24.20 28.18
N ALA A 751 9.77 25.22 27.37
CA ALA A 751 9.43 26.55 27.85
C ALA A 751 8.04 26.52 28.51
N PRO A 752 7.87 27.03 29.74
CA PRO A 752 6.58 27.04 30.41
C PRO A 752 5.58 27.85 29.58
N ASN A 753 4.49 27.20 29.20
CA ASN A 753 3.35 27.75 28.44
C ASN A 753 2.99 29.18 28.89
N TYR A 754 3.42 30.19 28.14
CA TYR A 754 2.78 31.50 28.20
C TYR A 754 1.51 31.43 27.37
N LEU A 755 0.38 31.13 28.02
CA LEU A 755 -0.94 31.25 27.41
C LEU A 755 -1.15 32.71 26.97
N VAL A 756 -0.99 32.96 25.67
CA VAL A 756 -1.45 34.18 25.02
C VAL A 756 -2.98 34.18 25.15
N ARG A 757 -3.49 35.06 26.03
CA ARG A 757 -4.92 35.28 26.40
C ARG A 757 -5.44 34.48 27.60
N GLN A 758 -5.09 34.91 28.81
CA GLN A 758 -6.10 35.02 29.88
C GLN A 758 -6.35 36.51 30.16
N ARG A 759 -7.60 36.98 29.97
CA ARG A 759 -8.01 38.33 30.42
C ARG A 759 -7.69 38.44 31.91
N LEU A 760 -6.81 39.38 32.27
CA LEU A 760 -6.50 39.71 33.66
C LEU A 760 -7.81 40.06 34.41
N PRO A 761 -8.11 39.44 35.56
CA PRO A 761 -9.17 39.91 36.43
C PRO A 761 -8.84 41.33 36.88
N ARG A 762 -9.73 42.29 36.59
CA ARG A 762 -9.62 43.67 37.08
C ARG A 762 -9.60 43.66 38.60
N GLY A 763 -8.42 43.77 39.22
CA GLY A 763 -8.34 43.85 40.68
C GLY A 763 -6.98 43.71 41.36
N LYS A 764 -5.90 43.25 40.70
CA LYS A 764 -4.59 43.14 41.36
C LYS A 764 -3.58 44.13 40.76
N LYS A 765 -3.14 45.09 41.58
CA LYS A 765 -1.99 45.98 41.32
C LYS A 765 -0.72 45.22 41.73
N SER A 766 0.15 44.99 40.75
CA SER A 766 1.47 44.34 40.80
C SER A 766 1.51 42.81 40.65
N LEU A 767 2.27 42.39 39.62
CA LEU A 767 2.92 41.09 39.51
C LEU A 767 4.41 41.27 39.82
N PRO A 768 5.09 40.28 40.40
CA PRO A 768 6.54 40.33 40.57
C PRO A 768 7.23 40.29 39.21
N VAL A 769 8.20 41.17 39.00
CA VAL A 769 9.12 41.11 37.86
C VAL A 769 9.92 39.82 38.00
N MET A 770 9.70 38.83 37.13
CA MET A 770 10.57 37.67 37.03
C MET A 770 11.75 38.00 36.13
N SER A 771 12.96 37.74 36.63
CA SER A 771 14.19 37.82 35.87
C SER A 771 14.17 36.76 34.75
N PRO A 772 14.56 37.08 33.50
CA PRO A 772 14.57 36.11 32.42
C PRO A 772 15.65 35.05 32.69
N LEU A 773 15.21 33.82 32.97
CA LEU A 773 16.06 32.63 33.00
C LEU A 773 16.22 32.10 31.57
N VAL A 774 16.94 32.83 30.72
CA VAL A 774 17.66 32.24 29.58
C VAL A 774 19.02 32.94 29.54
N ARG A 775 20.07 32.23 29.95
CA ARG A 775 21.44 32.71 29.71
C ARG A 775 21.76 32.45 28.23
N PRO A 776 22.16 33.45 27.44
CA PRO A 776 22.72 33.19 26.12
C PRO A 776 23.96 32.30 26.28
N LEU A 777 23.99 31.17 25.57
CA LEU A 777 25.22 30.39 25.46
C LEU A 777 26.26 31.22 24.69
N PRO A 778 27.53 31.24 25.12
CA PRO A 778 28.56 31.95 24.39
C PRO A 778 28.74 31.33 22.99
N ALA A 779 28.87 32.20 21.98
CA ALA A 779 29.08 31.81 20.59
C ALA A 779 30.25 30.82 20.47
N ARG A 780 29.97 29.57 20.07
CA ARG A 780 31.01 28.67 19.57
C ARG A 780 31.40 29.15 18.17
N SER A 781 32.71 29.29 17.95
CA SER A 781 33.27 29.71 16.67
C SER A 781 32.85 28.76 15.56
N ILE A 782 32.34 29.31 14.46
CA ILE A 782 32.06 28.62 13.20
C ILE A 782 33.39 28.14 12.63
N ARG A 783 33.81 26.93 12.99
CA ARG A 783 34.68 26.03 12.23
C ARG A 783 34.52 24.64 12.81
N GLU A 784 33.51 23.93 12.29
CA GLU A 784 33.51 22.50 11.93
C GLU A 784 32.22 22.20 11.17
#